data_AF-A0A847M3R1-F1
#
_entry.id   AF-A0A847M3R1-F1
#
_cell.length_a   1.000
_cell.length_b   1.000
_cell.length_c   1.000
_cell.angle_alpha   90.00
_cell.angle_beta   90.00
_cell.angle_gamma   90.00
#
_symmetry.space_group_name_H-M   'P 1'
#
loop_
_entity.id
_entity.type
_entity.pdbx_description
1 polymer ?
#
loop_
_entity_poly.entity_id
_entity_poly.type
_entity_poly.pdbx_seq_one_letter_code
_entity_poly.pdbx_strand_id
1 'polypeptide(L)'
;MEPKGTGTHFSTGLPELDRTLQGLLPGDNLVWEIESLAHYQFVLAPFVREAIQQGKELIYFHFSDDPPLIEATEGLRMVSLNPLRGFEHFVSDIVDEIETQADRAWYVFDCLSPLAKVWYSDRMMANFFLVVCPLVLKLEALAYFALFKHHHSNHATDTLYSTAQIIIEVWNYQGDFYLQPHRVEHRFSDTLFMLHQLKDDGRLEPITNSARTADVVALVKQPLLNFTIQRFGPWTASYHEAEAIIEALNRGENKAKEGRDLFERLLHMVITRQTSFLPLARKYFTLPFLLDVLKRLIGSGLIGGKARGILLAQLILKGTNPRWSTILESHDSFFIGSDVFYTFVIQNDCWWLRRKKGSMEEILANARIARERILRGTFLDYIVLQFREMLEYFGQAPIIVRSSSIQEDSYGNAFSGKYESVFCANQGNLDERLSAFLDAVRQVYASSLSEDALLYRLHHGLLHEDEQMALIVQRVSGDVWGSCFFPPAAGVGFSYNPFVWEKSIDPHAGVLRLAFGLGTRAVDRLDDDYIRIVALNVPLARPEKDQGEAKKHTQRKVDLINLKENRFQTLPIREALELLPEQLRSCFCQQDADAAQRARELGLPPQRAYQVDFTELFQKTDFCERMTELLQTLEKAYEHPVDVEFTVNCIISETGALKDYRINLVQCRPFQVKLMGSGSLGILPSEIRQEHLFLKSDGPIVGRSVAAPVGRLVYVSSQAYTALGEQDKYALARFIGQVARRSSSRPEGIVMLVGPGRWGTSTPSMGVPVSFNDIKEVQVLVELALMHEGLVPDVSLGTHFFNDLVEMDMLYFAVFPERNENVFNEAFIQYASRFLHLVPPENGLWASALTVLESTDQAELRLFADATAQHGICYLVTQSPGQASPLQP
;
A
#
# COMPACT_ATOMS: atom_id res chain seq x y z
N MET A 1 -24.77 -8.52 -51.08
CA MET A 1 -24.41 -9.91 -51.45
C MET A 1 -23.09 -10.20 -50.76
N GLU A 2 -23.17 -10.73 -49.54
CA GLU A 2 -22.00 -11.22 -48.79
C GLU A 2 -21.57 -12.58 -49.36
N PRO A 3 -20.26 -12.89 -49.36
CA PRO A 3 -19.82 -14.21 -49.73
C PRO A 3 -20.26 -15.20 -48.64
N LYS A 4 -21.14 -16.14 -49.00
CA LYS A 4 -21.37 -17.37 -48.23
C LYS A 4 -20.05 -18.17 -48.24
N GLY A 5 -19.21 -17.96 -47.24
CA GLY A 5 -18.05 -18.79 -46.95
C GLY A 5 -18.50 -20.04 -46.20
N THR A 6 -18.43 -21.19 -46.87
CA THR A 6 -18.61 -22.53 -46.30
C THR A 6 -17.36 -22.96 -45.54
N GLY A 7 -17.06 -22.31 -44.40
CA GLY A 7 -16.01 -22.71 -43.48
C GLY A 7 -16.61 -23.10 -42.12
N THR A 8 -16.13 -24.18 -41.51
CA THR A 8 -16.48 -24.56 -40.14
C THR A 8 -16.08 -23.43 -39.18
N HIS A 9 -17.01 -22.96 -38.34
CA HIS A 9 -16.79 -21.88 -37.40
C HIS A 9 -16.60 -22.46 -35.98
N PHE A 10 -15.38 -22.49 -35.48
CA PHE A 10 -15.08 -23.01 -34.15
C PHE A 10 -15.55 -22.02 -33.08
N SER A 11 -16.42 -22.47 -32.19
CA SER A 11 -17.09 -21.62 -31.20
C SER A 11 -17.38 -22.38 -29.91
N THR A 12 -17.35 -21.67 -28.79
CA THR A 12 -17.79 -22.17 -27.49
C THR A 12 -19.32 -22.20 -27.35
N GLY A 13 -20.06 -21.68 -28.32
CA GLY A 13 -21.49 -21.39 -28.22
C GLY A 13 -21.81 -20.16 -27.37
N LEU A 14 -20.77 -19.48 -26.85
CA LEU A 14 -20.85 -18.22 -26.11
C LEU A 14 -20.15 -17.12 -26.93
N PRO A 15 -20.86 -16.36 -27.77
CA PRO A 15 -20.25 -15.45 -28.74
C PRO A 15 -19.33 -14.37 -28.14
N GLU A 16 -19.63 -13.94 -26.91
CA GLU A 16 -18.81 -12.95 -26.20
C GLU A 16 -17.56 -13.58 -25.58
N LEU A 17 -17.64 -14.84 -25.13
CA LEU A 17 -16.47 -15.59 -24.72
C LEU A 17 -15.55 -15.84 -25.92
N ASP A 18 -16.09 -16.25 -27.06
CA ASP A 18 -15.31 -16.42 -28.29
C ASP A 18 -14.59 -15.12 -28.67
N ARG A 19 -15.25 -13.96 -28.56
CA ARG A 19 -14.61 -12.67 -28.79
C ARG A 19 -13.49 -12.38 -27.80
N THR A 20 -13.69 -12.63 -26.51
CA THR A 20 -12.65 -12.49 -25.48
C THR A 20 -11.46 -13.38 -25.80
N LEU A 21 -11.69 -14.64 -26.18
CA LEU A 21 -10.66 -15.60 -26.55
C LEU A 21 -10.03 -15.34 -27.94
N GLN A 22 -10.48 -14.32 -28.69
CA GLN A 22 -10.07 -14.04 -30.08
C GLN A 22 -10.38 -15.20 -31.05
N GLY A 23 -11.45 -15.93 -30.77
CA GLY A 23 -11.91 -17.11 -31.49
C GLY A 23 -11.24 -18.39 -31.01
N LEU A 24 -11.91 -19.51 -31.30
CA LEU A 24 -11.30 -20.83 -31.15
C LEU A 24 -10.54 -21.19 -32.44
N LEU A 25 -9.43 -21.88 -32.26
CA LEU A 25 -8.60 -22.40 -33.34
C LEU A 25 -8.90 -23.90 -33.56
N PRO A 26 -8.72 -24.42 -34.78
CA PRO A 26 -8.76 -25.85 -35.02
C PRO A 26 -7.77 -26.57 -34.10
N GLY A 27 -8.23 -27.62 -33.42
CA GLY A 27 -7.40 -28.37 -32.48
C GLY A 27 -7.41 -27.84 -31.03
N ASP A 28 -8.09 -26.73 -30.74
CA ASP A 28 -8.17 -26.21 -29.38
C ASP A 28 -8.82 -27.23 -28.42
N ASN A 29 -8.07 -27.59 -27.38
CA ASN A 29 -8.56 -28.35 -26.24
C ASN A 29 -8.90 -27.38 -25.11
N LEU A 30 -10.19 -27.33 -24.74
CA LEU A 30 -10.71 -26.45 -23.68
C LEU A 30 -10.84 -27.23 -22.38
N VAL A 31 -10.12 -26.79 -21.35
CA VAL A 31 -10.22 -27.33 -19.99
C VAL A 31 -10.96 -26.35 -19.11
N TRP A 32 -12.10 -26.79 -18.58
CA TRP A 32 -12.94 -26.02 -17.66
C TRP A 32 -12.66 -26.43 -16.23
N GLU A 33 -12.18 -25.47 -15.44
CA GLU A 33 -12.01 -25.68 -14.01
C GLU A 33 -13.28 -25.29 -13.26
N ILE A 34 -13.85 -26.26 -12.56
CA ILE A 34 -15.19 -26.16 -11.97
C ILE A 34 -15.18 -26.51 -10.47
N GLU A 35 -16.13 -25.96 -9.73
CA GLU A 35 -16.41 -26.36 -8.35
C GLU A 35 -17.50 -27.43 -8.27
N SER A 36 -18.37 -27.50 -9.28
CA SER A 36 -19.50 -28.42 -9.34
C SER A 36 -19.81 -28.81 -10.78
N LEU A 37 -20.41 -29.99 -10.97
CA LEU A 37 -20.85 -30.44 -12.30
C LEU A 37 -21.91 -29.52 -12.92
N ALA A 38 -22.67 -28.79 -12.09
CA ALA A 38 -23.61 -27.78 -12.57
C ALA A 38 -22.90 -26.64 -13.34
N HIS A 39 -21.69 -26.25 -12.91
CA HIS A 39 -20.89 -25.25 -13.63
C HIS A 39 -20.43 -25.79 -14.99
N TYR A 40 -20.11 -27.08 -15.08
CA TYR A 40 -19.73 -27.68 -16.36
C TYR A 40 -20.92 -27.79 -17.32
N GLN A 41 -22.07 -28.22 -16.80
CA GLN A 41 -23.30 -28.28 -17.58
C GLN A 41 -23.69 -26.90 -18.15
N PHE A 42 -23.49 -25.84 -17.37
CA PHE A 42 -23.73 -24.46 -17.78
C PHE A 42 -22.93 -24.06 -19.03
N VAL A 43 -21.64 -24.40 -19.10
CA VAL A 43 -20.78 -24.07 -20.25
C VAL A 43 -20.87 -25.07 -21.40
N LEU A 44 -21.28 -26.31 -21.11
CA LEU A 44 -21.49 -27.35 -22.12
C LEU A 44 -22.73 -27.12 -22.98
N ALA A 45 -23.85 -26.70 -22.37
CA ALA A 45 -25.12 -26.59 -23.10
C ALA A 45 -25.07 -25.62 -24.30
N PRO A 46 -24.43 -24.43 -24.23
CA PRO A 46 -24.21 -23.56 -25.38
C PRO A 46 -23.34 -24.21 -26.47
N PHE A 47 -22.23 -24.85 -26.09
CA PHE A 47 -21.33 -25.52 -27.03
C PHE A 47 -22.04 -26.62 -27.82
N VAL A 48 -22.82 -27.45 -27.13
CA VAL A 48 -23.58 -28.54 -27.76
C VAL A 48 -24.58 -28.00 -28.77
N ARG A 49 -25.31 -26.96 -28.39
CA ARG A 49 -26.31 -26.32 -29.25
C ARG A 49 -25.67 -25.76 -30.52
N GLU A 50 -24.53 -25.08 -30.37
CA GLU A 50 -23.80 -24.48 -31.49
C GLU A 50 -23.28 -25.54 -32.47
N ALA A 51 -22.67 -26.62 -31.97
CA ALA A 51 -22.18 -27.69 -32.83
C ALA A 51 -23.29 -28.36 -33.66
N ILE A 52 -24.43 -28.65 -33.02
CA ILE A 52 -25.61 -29.24 -33.69
C ILE A 52 -26.15 -28.28 -34.75
N GLN A 53 -26.23 -26.96 -34.46
CA GLN A 53 -26.68 -25.96 -35.43
C GLN A 53 -25.74 -25.86 -36.64
N GLN A 54 -24.44 -26.08 -36.44
CA GLN A 54 -23.45 -26.13 -37.53
C GLN A 54 -23.42 -27.48 -38.27
N GLY A 55 -24.23 -28.46 -37.86
CA GLY A 55 -24.24 -29.80 -38.44
C GLY A 55 -22.97 -30.61 -38.17
N LYS A 56 -22.23 -30.28 -37.11
CA LYS A 56 -21.10 -31.08 -36.63
C LYS A 56 -21.61 -32.22 -35.75
N GLU A 57 -21.04 -33.41 -35.93
CA GLU A 57 -21.31 -34.54 -35.03
C GLU A 57 -20.60 -34.29 -33.70
N LEU A 58 -21.32 -34.44 -32.59
CA LEU A 58 -20.74 -34.41 -31.25
C LEU A 58 -20.62 -35.81 -30.70
N ILE A 59 -19.44 -36.15 -30.19
CA ILE A 59 -19.22 -37.40 -29.47
C ILE A 59 -19.00 -37.07 -28.00
N TYR A 60 -19.92 -37.54 -27.17
CA TYR A 60 -19.82 -37.40 -25.72
C TYR A 60 -19.31 -38.70 -25.11
N PHE A 61 -18.08 -38.67 -24.61
CA PHE A 61 -17.48 -39.77 -23.85
C PHE A 61 -17.92 -39.71 -22.39
N HIS A 62 -18.82 -40.63 -22.04
CA HIS A 62 -19.38 -40.77 -20.71
C HIS A 62 -18.73 -41.95 -20.00
N PHE A 63 -18.07 -41.70 -18.87
CA PHE A 63 -17.30 -42.69 -18.11
C PHE A 63 -17.40 -42.52 -16.58
N SER A 64 -18.14 -41.52 -16.12
CA SER A 64 -18.45 -41.32 -14.69
C SER A 64 -19.67 -42.13 -14.27
N ASP A 65 -19.80 -42.38 -12.96
CA ASP A 65 -20.99 -43.00 -12.36
C ASP A 65 -22.17 -42.00 -12.21
N ASP A 66 -21.91 -40.71 -12.44
CA ASP A 66 -22.92 -39.65 -12.39
C ASP A 66 -23.85 -39.72 -13.62
N PRO A 67 -25.11 -39.24 -13.53
CA PRO A 67 -25.96 -39.14 -14.71
C PRO A 67 -25.31 -38.29 -15.82
N PRO A 68 -25.49 -38.63 -17.11
CA PRO A 68 -24.95 -37.84 -18.21
C PRO A 68 -25.39 -36.38 -18.11
N LEU A 69 -24.46 -35.44 -18.31
CA LEU A 69 -24.73 -34.00 -18.18
C LEU A 69 -25.61 -33.45 -19.30
N ILE A 70 -25.68 -34.19 -20.42
CA ILE A 70 -26.43 -33.84 -21.62
C ILE A 70 -27.17 -35.09 -22.11
N GLU A 71 -28.44 -34.93 -22.50
CA GLU A 71 -29.23 -36.02 -23.07
C GLU A 71 -28.87 -36.28 -24.54
N ALA A 72 -28.96 -37.54 -24.96
CA ALA A 72 -28.74 -37.93 -26.35
C ALA A 72 -29.81 -37.31 -27.26
N THR A 73 -29.36 -36.59 -28.29
CA THR A 73 -30.21 -35.89 -29.26
C THR A 73 -29.63 -36.05 -30.68
N GLU A 74 -30.41 -35.71 -31.71
CA GLU A 74 -29.92 -35.78 -33.09
C GLU A 74 -28.70 -34.86 -33.28
N GLY A 75 -27.57 -35.44 -33.70
CA GLY A 75 -26.27 -34.74 -33.78
C GLY A 75 -25.34 -34.97 -32.58
N LEU A 76 -25.81 -35.59 -31.48
CA LEU A 76 -24.99 -35.98 -30.33
C LEU A 76 -25.03 -37.50 -30.10
N ARG A 77 -23.88 -38.16 -30.28
CA ARG A 77 -23.69 -39.58 -30.00
C ARG A 77 -22.95 -39.76 -28.69
N MET A 78 -23.56 -40.49 -27.76
CA MET A 78 -22.94 -40.83 -26.49
C MET A 78 -22.18 -42.15 -26.62
N VAL A 79 -20.93 -42.17 -26.16
CA VAL A 79 -20.07 -43.35 -26.08
C VAL A 79 -19.81 -43.63 -24.60
N SER A 80 -20.39 -44.71 -24.10
CA SER A 80 -20.23 -45.12 -22.70
C SER A 80 -18.98 -46.00 -22.56
N LEU A 81 -18.10 -45.62 -21.63
CA LEU A 81 -16.82 -46.28 -21.39
C LEU A 81 -16.71 -46.68 -19.93
N ASN A 82 -16.04 -47.81 -19.68
CA ASN A 82 -15.81 -48.29 -18.32
C ASN A 82 -14.33 -48.14 -17.95
N PRO A 83 -13.96 -47.17 -17.08
CA PRO A 83 -12.57 -46.94 -16.68
C PRO A 83 -11.96 -48.10 -15.87
N LEU A 84 -12.77 -49.05 -15.37
CA LEU A 84 -12.31 -50.24 -14.65
C LEU A 84 -11.73 -51.34 -15.57
N ARG A 85 -11.90 -51.24 -16.90
CA ARG A 85 -11.31 -52.21 -17.85
C ARG A 85 -9.79 -52.10 -17.98
N GLY A 86 -9.19 -51.09 -17.34
CA GLY A 86 -7.76 -50.80 -17.38
C GLY A 86 -7.43 -49.68 -18.36
N PHE A 87 -6.35 -48.95 -18.05
CA PHE A 87 -5.96 -47.72 -18.75
C PHE A 87 -5.79 -47.91 -20.26
N GLU A 88 -5.03 -48.92 -20.71
CA GLU A 88 -4.75 -49.14 -22.13
C GLU A 88 -6.02 -49.38 -22.95
N HIS A 89 -6.94 -50.22 -22.46
CA HIS A 89 -8.21 -50.47 -23.13
C HIS A 89 -9.08 -49.20 -23.17
N PHE A 90 -9.17 -48.50 -22.05
CA PHE A 90 -9.95 -47.26 -21.95
C PHE A 90 -9.45 -46.18 -22.92
N VAL A 91 -8.14 -45.96 -22.97
CA VAL A 91 -7.53 -44.97 -23.87
C VAL A 91 -7.64 -45.42 -25.34
N SER A 92 -7.41 -46.71 -25.64
CA SER A 92 -7.52 -47.22 -27.01
C SER A 92 -8.94 -47.10 -27.56
N ASP A 93 -9.96 -47.45 -26.77
CA ASP A 93 -11.37 -47.31 -27.16
C ASP A 93 -11.72 -45.84 -27.52
N ILE A 94 -11.14 -44.86 -26.80
CA ILE A 94 -11.30 -43.42 -27.11
C ILE A 94 -10.52 -43.03 -28.36
N VAL A 95 -9.26 -43.44 -28.47
CA VAL A 95 -8.38 -43.11 -29.60
C VAL A 95 -8.95 -43.66 -30.90
N ASP A 96 -9.41 -44.91 -30.93
CA ASP A 96 -10.00 -45.55 -32.10
C ASP A 96 -11.25 -44.78 -32.59
N GLU A 97 -12.09 -44.32 -31.65
CA GLU A 97 -13.26 -43.51 -31.95
C GLU A 97 -12.88 -42.11 -32.49
N ILE A 98 -11.88 -41.47 -31.87
CA ILE A 98 -11.37 -40.17 -32.33
C ILE A 98 -10.75 -40.30 -33.73
N GLU A 99 -9.91 -41.29 -33.99
CA GLU A 99 -9.27 -41.50 -35.30
C GLU A 99 -10.28 -41.84 -36.39
N THR A 100 -11.34 -42.58 -36.06
CA THR A 100 -12.41 -42.93 -37.01
C THR A 100 -13.15 -41.68 -37.50
N GLN A 101 -13.35 -40.70 -36.63
CA GLN A 101 -14.18 -39.52 -36.88
C GLN A 101 -13.36 -38.30 -37.31
N ALA A 102 -12.12 -38.18 -36.81
CA ALA A 102 -11.19 -37.10 -37.08
C ALA A 102 -11.83 -35.70 -36.92
N ASP A 103 -11.59 -34.78 -37.86
CA ASP A 103 -12.08 -33.41 -37.87
C ASP A 103 -13.60 -33.28 -38.14
N ARG A 104 -14.29 -34.39 -38.40
CA ARG A 104 -15.74 -34.41 -38.69
C ARG A 104 -16.58 -34.24 -37.42
N ALA A 105 -16.02 -34.61 -36.28
CA ALA A 105 -16.70 -34.53 -34.99
C ALA A 105 -15.97 -33.59 -34.02
N TRP A 106 -16.72 -33.08 -33.04
CA TRP A 106 -16.15 -32.46 -31.84
C TRP A 106 -16.41 -33.34 -30.63
N TYR A 107 -15.54 -33.25 -29.64
CA TYR A 107 -15.50 -34.20 -28.54
C TYR A 107 -15.84 -33.52 -27.21
N VAL A 108 -16.72 -34.16 -26.44
CA VAL A 108 -17.03 -33.77 -25.06
C VAL A 108 -16.65 -34.94 -24.17
N PHE A 109 -15.97 -34.65 -23.06
CA PHE A 109 -15.61 -35.64 -22.06
C PHE A 109 -16.32 -35.34 -20.75
N ASP A 110 -16.64 -36.39 -19.98
CA ASP A 110 -16.97 -36.24 -18.57
C ASP A 110 -15.85 -35.49 -17.81
N CYS A 111 -16.18 -35.01 -16.61
CA CYS A 111 -15.17 -34.48 -15.70
C CYS A 111 -14.05 -35.52 -15.49
N LEU A 112 -12.80 -35.09 -15.60
CA LEU A 112 -11.63 -35.98 -15.51
C LEU A 112 -11.33 -36.40 -14.07
N SER A 113 -11.75 -35.60 -13.09
CA SER A 113 -11.39 -35.79 -11.68
C SER A 113 -11.79 -37.16 -11.10
N PRO A 114 -12.99 -37.72 -11.38
CA PRO A 114 -13.33 -39.08 -10.98
C PRO A 114 -12.35 -40.15 -11.47
N LEU A 115 -11.67 -39.98 -12.63
CA LEU A 115 -10.69 -40.96 -13.12
C LEU A 115 -9.51 -41.12 -12.16
N ALA A 116 -9.06 -40.03 -11.51
CA ALA A 116 -7.99 -40.09 -10.52
C ALA A 116 -8.38 -40.97 -9.33
N LYS A 117 -9.67 -40.96 -8.94
CA LYS A 117 -10.21 -41.83 -7.89
C LYS A 117 -10.32 -43.28 -8.33
N VAL A 118 -10.79 -43.53 -9.56
CA VAL A 118 -10.94 -44.89 -10.12
C VAL A 118 -9.58 -45.57 -10.30
N TRP A 119 -8.58 -44.85 -10.81
CA TRP A 119 -7.24 -45.37 -11.05
C TRP A 119 -6.30 -45.20 -9.85
N TYR A 120 -6.80 -44.63 -8.74
CA TYR A 120 -6.02 -44.31 -7.54
C TYR A 120 -4.74 -43.49 -7.85
N SER A 121 -4.79 -42.64 -8.88
CA SER A 121 -3.62 -41.93 -9.38
C SER A 121 -4.00 -40.71 -10.23
N ASP A 122 -3.66 -39.52 -9.72
CA ASP A 122 -3.68 -38.28 -10.49
C ASP A 122 -2.81 -38.38 -11.75
N ARG A 123 -1.69 -39.10 -11.66
CA ARG A 123 -0.74 -39.24 -12.76
C ARG A 123 -1.33 -40.05 -13.91
N MET A 124 -2.15 -41.07 -13.63
CA MET A 124 -2.83 -41.82 -14.69
C MET A 124 -3.90 -40.97 -15.38
N MET A 125 -4.64 -40.15 -14.63
CA MET A 125 -5.59 -39.19 -15.18
C MET A 125 -4.89 -38.12 -16.05
N ALA A 126 -3.75 -37.59 -15.61
CA ALA A 126 -2.92 -36.70 -16.43
C ALA A 126 -2.33 -37.40 -17.67
N ASN A 127 -1.88 -38.66 -17.55
CA ASN A 127 -1.38 -39.44 -18.70
C ASN A 127 -2.47 -39.67 -19.74
N PHE A 128 -3.71 -39.92 -19.33
CA PHE A 128 -4.85 -39.99 -20.24
C PHE A 128 -4.99 -38.69 -21.03
N PHE A 129 -4.97 -37.56 -20.34
CA PHE A 129 -5.04 -36.24 -20.97
C PHE A 129 -3.88 -36.01 -21.95
N LEU A 130 -2.66 -36.40 -21.59
CA LEU A 130 -1.47 -36.32 -22.45
C LEU A 130 -1.53 -37.15 -23.72
N VAL A 131 -2.34 -38.21 -23.76
CA VAL A 131 -2.51 -39.02 -24.97
C VAL A 131 -3.59 -38.42 -25.86
N VAL A 132 -4.72 -38.04 -25.28
CA VAL A 132 -5.90 -37.59 -26.05
C VAL A 132 -5.75 -36.17 -26.57
N CYS A 133 -5.28 -35.24 -25.75
CA CYS A 133 -5.22 -33.82 -26.10
C CYS A 133 -4.32 -33.55 -27.34
N PRO A 134 -3.08 -34.08 -27.42
CA PRO A 134 -2.26 -33.94 -28.63
C PRO A 134 -2.84 -34.62 -29.87
N LEU A 135 -3.61 -35.72 -29.71
CA LEU A 135 -4.28 -36.38 -30.82
C LEU A 135 -5.38 -35.48 -31.40
N VAL A 136 -6.25 -34.93 -30.55
CA VAL A 136 -7.30 -33.99 -30.97
C VAL A 136 -6.70 -32.75 -31.63
N LEU A 137 -5.62 -32.20 -31.06
CA LEU A 137 -4.90 -31.05 -31.62
C LEU A 137 -4.38 -31.37 -33.03
N LYS A 138 -3.76 -32.54 -33.22
CA LYS A 138 -3.25 -32.99 -34.52
C LYS A 138 -4.35 -33.20 -35.57
N LEU A 139 -5.55 -33.57 -35.12
CA LEU A 139 -6.72 -33.79 -35.97
C LEU A 139 -7.52 -32.51 -36.21
N GLU A 140 -7.10 -31.36 -35.67
CA GLU A 140 -7.75 -30.06 -35.85
C GLU A 140 -9.23 -30.03 -35.38
N ALA A 141 -9.61 -30.92 -34.46
CA ALA A 141 -10.94 -30.99 -33.85
C ALA A 141 -11.00 -30.24 -32.51
N LEU A 142 -12.20 -29.88 -32.03
CA LEU A 142 -12.37 -29.33 -30.67
C LEU A 142 -12.61 -30.42 -29.65
N ALA A 143 -12.07 -30.24 -28.45
CA ALA A 143 -12.43 -31.05 -27.29
C ALA A 143 -12.72 -30.22 -26.04
N TYR A 144 -13.74 -30.64 -25.31
CA TYR A 144 -14.14 -30.08 -24.02
C TYR A 144 -13.84 -31.07 -22.89
N PHE A 145 -13.08 -30.60 -21.92
CA PHE A 145 -12.73 -31.31 -20.71
C PHE A 145 -13.13 -30.49 -19.49
N ALA A 146 -13.38 -31.15 -18.37
CA ALA A 146 -13.55 -30.50 -17.09
C ALA A 146 -12.68 -31.11 -16.00
N LEU A 147 -12.30 -30.28 -15.03
CA LEU A 147 -11.53 -30.68 -13.86
C LEU A 147 -12.09 -29.99 -12.62
N PHE A 148 -12.29 -30.73 -11.54
CA PHE A 148 -12.57 -30.11 -10.24
C PHE A 148 -11.35 -29.33 -9.77
N LYS A 149 -11.56 -28.03 -9.53
CA LYS A 149 -10.53 -27.12 -9.01
C LYS A 149 -9.95 -27.63 -7.72
N HIS A 150 -8.64 -27.50 -7.54
CA HIS A 150 -7.95 -27.77 -6.27
C HIS A 150 -8.08 -29.20 -5.73
N HIS A 151 -8.47 -30.19 -6.55
CA HIS A 151 -8.60 -31.59 -6.12
C HIS A 151 -7.39 -32.46 -6.48
N HIS A 152 -6.45 -31.94 -7.28
CA HIS A 152 -5.38 -32.72 -7.88
C HIS A 152 -4.01 -32.21 -7.48
N SER A 153 -3.04 -33.12 -7.51
CA SER A 153 -1.62 -32.76 -7.33
C SER A 153 -1.10 -31.88 -8.46
N ASN A 154 -0.14 -31.02 -8.13
CA ASN A 154 0.45 -30.08 -9.08
C ASN A 154 1.10 -30.75 -10.27
N HIS A 155 1.75 -31.89 -10.06
CA HIS A 155 2.31 -32.64 -11.18
C HIS A 155 1.24 -33.03 -12.22
N ALA A 156 0.01 -33.30 -11.80
CA ALA A 156 -1.08 -33.52 -12.74
C ALA A 156 -1.59 -32.20 -13.31
N THR A 157 -1.90 -31.19 -12.49
CA THR A 157 -2.42 -29.91 -12.99
C THR A 157 -1.41 -29.22 -13.91
N ASP A 158 -0.12 -29.16 -13.59
CA ASP A 158 0.97 -28.64 -14.44
C ASP A 158 1.03 -29.37 -15.78
N THR A 159 0.81 -30.69 -15.77
CA THR A 159 0.80 -31.52 -16.98
C THR A 159 -0.41 -31.16 -17.85
N LEU A 160 -1.61 -31.06 -17.27
CA LEU A 160 -2.79 -30.61 -18.00
C LEU A 160 -2.58 -29.18 -18.51
N TYR A 161 -2.05 -28.30 -17.65
CA TYR A 161 -1.88 -26.89 -17.93
C TYR A 161 -0.87 -26.64 -19.03
N SER A 162 0.22 -27.41 -19.06
CA SER A 162 1.23 -27.34 -20.11
C SER A 162 0.75 -27.84 -21.47
N THR A 163 -0.25 -28.72 -21.48
CA THR A 163 -0.73 -29.42 -22.68
C THR A 163 -1.97 -28.77 -23.31
N ALA A 164 -2.89 -28.26 -22.49
CA ALA A 164 -4.14 -27.65 -22.96
C ALA A 164 -3.89 -26.31 -23.67
N GLN A 165 -4.64 -26.07 -24.74
CA GLN A 165 -4.60 -24.80 -25.48
C GLN A 165 -5.32 -23.70 -24.70
N ILE A 166 -6.46 -24.03 -24.08
CA ILE A 166 -7.29 -23.08 -23.34
C ILE A 166 -7.68 -23.66 -21.99
N ILE A 167 -7.53 -22.85 -20.94
CA ILE A 167 -7.95 -23.18 -19.58
C ILE A 167 -8.76 -22.02 -19.03
N ILE A 168 -9.98 -22.30 -18.62
CA ILE A 168 -10.91 -21.29 -18.11
C ILE A 168 -11.47 -21.77 -16.79
N GLU A 169 -11.34 -20.90 -15.80
CA GLU A 169 -11.91 -21.10 -14.49
C GLU A 169 -13.32 -20.53 -14.40
N VAL A 170 -14.26 -21.32 -13.87
CA VAL A 170 -15.68 -20.94 -13.70
C VAL A 170 -16.01 -20.70 -12.24
N TRP A 171 -16.48 -19.50 -11.92
CA TRP A 171 -16.89 -19.08 -10.59
C TRP A 171 -18.40 -18.84 -10.52
N ASN A 172 -18.98 -19.05 -9.34
CA ASN A 172 -20.32 -18.58 -9.03
C ASN A 172 -20.28 -17.72 -7.75
N TYR A 173 -20.78 -16.50 -7.83
CA TYR A 173 -20.88 -15.62 -6.68
C TYR A 173 -22.21 -14.88 -6.67
N GLN A 174 -22.97 -15.04 -5.59
CA GLN A 174 -24.32 -14.46 -5.41
C GLN A 174 -25.29 -14.80 -6.55
N GLY A 175 -25.12 -15.95 -7.21
CA GLY A 175 -25.96 -16.40 -8.33
C GLY A 175 -25.42 -16.02 -9.71
N ASP A 176 -24.48 -15.07 -9.80
CA ASP A 176 -23.83 -14.68 -11.05
C ASP A 176 -22.67 -15.63 -11.40
N PHE A 177 -22.51 -15.92 -12.68
CA PHE A 177 -21.37 -16.68 -13.21
C PHE A 177 -20.23 -15.74 -13.62
N TYR A 178 -19.01 -16.15 -13.29
CA TYR A 178 -17.80 -15.46 -13.72
C TYR A 178 -16.83 -16.43 -14.37
N LEU A 179 -16.16 -15.96 -15.42
CA LEU A 179 -15.20 -16.73 -16.19
C LEU A 179 -13.83 -16.04 -16.13
N GLN A 180 -12.79 -16.79 -15.81
CA GLN A 180 -11.42 -16.30 -15.81
C GLN A 180 -10.55 -17.24 -16.64
N PRO A 181 -10.18 -16.84 -17.87
CA PRO A 181 -9.13 -17.54 -18.60
C PRO A 181 -7.82 -17.49 -17.80
N HIS A 182 -7.15 -18.63 -17.68
CA HIS A 182 -5.81 -18.75 -17.08
C HIS A 182 -4.74 -19.05 -18.12
N ARG A 183 -5.12 -19.76 -19.19
CA ARG A 183 -4.27 -20.01 -20.35
C ARG A 183 -5.08 -19.89 -21.62
N VAL A 184 -4.51 -19.20 -22.59
CA VAL A 184 -5.01 -19.17 -23.97
C VAL A 184 -3.79 -19.13 -24.89
N GLU A 185 -3.56 -20.22 -25.60
CA GLU A 185 -2.35 -20.41 -26.38
C GLU A 185 -2.31 -19.47 -27.60
N HIS A 186 -1.19 -18.76 -27.75
CA HIS A 186 -0.89 -17.83 -28.86
C HIS A 186 -1.84 -16.64 -29.03
N ARG A 187 -2.69 -16.33 -28.06
CA ARG A 187 -3.66 -15.22 -28.09
C ARG A 187 -3.44 -14.30 -26.90
N PHE A 188 -3.64 -13.00 -27.11
CA PHE A 188 -3.39 -12.00 -26.07
C PHE A 188 -4.27 -10.75 -26.26
N SER A 189 -4.84 -10.26 -25.16
CA SER A 189 -5.51 -8.95 -25.09
C SER A 189 -5.32 -8.36 -23.68
N ASP A 190 -5.56 -7.07 -23.52
CA ASP A 190 -5.35 -6.34 -22.26
C ASP A 190 -6.25 -6.84 -21.12
N THR A 191 -7.35 -7.55 -21.43
CA THR A 191 -8.30 -8.06 -20.44
C THR A 191 -8.47 -9.57 -20.46
N LEU A 192 -7.74 -10.30 -21.31
CA LEU A 192 -7.95 -11.74 -21.55
C LEU A 192 -7.98 -12.57 -20.27
N PHE A 193 -7.02 -12.34 -19.38
CA PHE A 193 -6.85 -13.08 -18.13
C PHE A 193 -7.47 -12.35 -16.93
N MET A 194 -8.39 -11.41 -17.16
CA MET A 194 -9.19 -10.79 -16.11
C MET A 194 -10.37 -11.70 -15.74
N LEU A 195 -10.97 -11.43 -14.58
CA LEU A 195 -12.25 -12.02 -14.22
C LEU A 195 -13.36 -11.36 -15.05
N HIS A 196 -14.17 -12.15 -15.73
CA HIS A 196 -15.28 -11.64 -16.55
C HIS A 196 -16.62 -12.05 -15.96
N GLN A 197 -17.55 -11.12 -15.82
CA GLN A 197 -18.92 -11.40 -15.40
C GLN A 197 -19.78 -11.73 -16.62
N LEU A 198 -20.47 -12.87 -16.59
CA LEU A 198 -21.49 -13.21 -17.59
C LEU A 198 -22.84 -12.66 -17.14
N LYS A 199 -23.42 -11.76 -17.94
CA LYS A 199 -24.73 -11.13 -17.71
C LYS A 199 -25.87 -12.00 -18.24
N ASP A 200 -27.07 -11.78 -17.71
CA ASP A 200 -28.29 -12.48 -18.14
C ASP A 200 -28.62 -12.30 -19.63
N ASP A 201 -28.19 -11.20 -20.25
CA ASP A 201 -28.35 -10.91 -21.67
C ASP A 201 -27.28 -11.56 -22.56
N GLY A 202 -26.38 -12.37 -21.98
CA GLY A 202 -25.31 -13.08 -22.66
C GLY A 202 -24.02 -12.27 -22.84
N ARG A 203 -23.97 -11.00 -22.38
CA ARG A 203 -22.74 -10.19 -22.42
C ARG A 203 -21.71 -10.70 -21.44
N LEU A 204 -20.43 -10.71 -21.86
CA LEU A 204 -19.29 -11.06 -21.01
C LEU A 204 -18.44 -9.81 -20.78
N GLU A 205 -18.47 -9.26 -19.57
CA GLU A 205 -17.81 -7.99 -19.23
C GLU A 205 -16.61 -8.22 -18.31
N PRO A 206 -15.41 -7.73 -18.65
CA PRO A 206 -14.26 -7.79 -17.73
C PRO A 206 -14.53 -6.93 -16.50
N ILE A 207 -14.24 -7.46 -15.32
CA ILE A 207 -14.29 -6.72 -14.07
C ILE A 207 -12.98 -5.98 -13.91
N THR A 208 -12.99 -4.70 -14.26
CA THR A 208 -11.84 -3.81 -14.16
C THR A 208 -11.66 -3.24 -12.76
N ASN A 209 -12.76 -3.10 -12.00
CA ASN A 209 -12.74 -2.56 -10.66
C ASN A 209 -12.10 -3.54 -9.66
N SER A 210 -11.04 -3.11 -8.99
CA SER A 210 -10.30 -3.95 -8.03
C SER A 210 -11.16 -4.41 -6.86
N ALA A 211 -12.05 -3.55 -6.34
CA ALA A 211 -12.88 -3.87 -5.17
C ALA A 211 -13.87 -4.99 -5.49
N ARG A 212 -14.51 -4.92 -6.67
CA ARG A 212 -15.43 -5.97 -7.14
C ARG A 212 -14.70 -7.28 -7.41
N THR A 213 -13.51 -7.22 -8.00
CA THR A 213 -12.68 -8.41 -8.22
C THR A 213 -12.31 -9.06 -6.89
N ALA A 214 -11.84 -8.28 -5.92
CA ALA A 214 -11.50 -8.77 -4.60
C ALA A 214 -12.71 -9.39 -3.89
N ASP A 215 -13.92 -8.83 -4.01
CA ASP A 215 -15.11 -9.41 -3.37
C ASP A 215 -15.49 -10.78 -3.95
N VAL A 216 -15.23 -11.05 -5.24
CA VAL A 216 -15.46 -12.36 -5.86
C VAL A 216 -14.34 -13.35 -5.51
N VAL A 217 -13.08 -12.93 -5.64
CA VAL A 217 -11.91 -13.83 -5.54
C VAL A 217 -11.40 -14.00 -4.09
N ALA A 218 -11.66 -13.06 -3.17
CA ALA A 218 -11.20 -13.17 -1.78
C ALA A 218 -11.98 -14.20 -0.94
N LEU A 219 -13.10 -14.73 -1.45
CA LEU A 219 -13.91 -15.75 -0.78
C LEU A 219 -13.40 -17.18 -0.98
N VAL A 220 -12.27 -17.35 -1.67
CA VAL A 220 -11.61 -18.65 -1.84
C VAL A 220 -11.13 -19.17 -0.48
N LYS A 221 -11.77 -20.24 0.00
CA LYS A 221 -11.48 -20.87 1.31
C LYS A 221 -10.35 -21.91 1.25
N GLN A 222 -9.71 -22.11 0.11
CA GLN A 222 -8.78 -23.22 -0.14
C GLN A 222 -7.34 -22.74 -0.35
N PRO A 223 -6.32 -23.60 -0.18
CA PRO A 223 -4.93 -23.19 -0.33
C PRO A 223 -4.64 -22.64 -1.73
N LEU A 224 -4.16 -21.39 -1.78
CA LEU A 224 -3.85 -20.67 -3.02
C LEU A 224 -2.42 -20.92 -3.52
N LEU A 225 -1.57 -21.53 -2.68
CA LEU A 225 -0.16 -21.81 -3.00
C LEU A 225 0.21 -23.24 -2.66
N ASN A 226 1.10 -23.80 -3.47
CA ASN A 226 1.61 -25.16 -3.36
C ASN A 226 2.49 -25.45 -2.13
N PHE A 227 2.75 -24.44 -1.31
CA PHE A 227 3.43 -24.61 -0.02
C PHE A 227 2.72 -25.60 0.92
N THR A 228 1.39 -25.68 0.84
CA THR A 228 0.55 -26.48 1.75
C THR A 228 0.47 -27.96 1.38
N ILE A 229 0.79 -28.35 0.14
CA ILE A 229 0.46 -29.68 -0.38
C ILE A 229 1.70 -30.61 -0.47
N GLN A 230 2.91 -30.09 -0.67
CA GLN A 230 4.03 -30.93 -1.14
C GLN A 230 5.29 -30.98 -0.26
N ARG A 231 5.30 -30.42 0.95
CA ARG A 231 6.54 -30.31 1.75
C ARG A 231 6.39 -30.80 3.18
N PHE A 232 7.28 -31.70 3.58
CA PHE A 232 7.44 -32.04 5.00
C PHE A 232 8.29 -30.99 5.67
N GLY A 233 7.75 -30.37 6.72
CA GLY A 233 8.46 -29.37 7.51
C GLY A 233 7.57 -28.80 8.61
N PRO A 234 8.15 -28.03 9.56
CA PRO A 234 7.41 -27.49 10.70
C PRO A 234 6.22 -26.62 10.31
N TRP A 235 6.32 -25.92 9.17
CA TRP A 235 5.28 -25.04 8.66
C TRP A 235 4.09 -25.79 8.08
N THR A 236 4.32 -26.72 7.15
CA THR A 236 3.26 -27.55 6.56
C THR A 236 2.62 -28.46 7.61
N ALA A 237 3.39 -28.97 8.57
CA ALA A 237 2.84 -29.69 9.72
C ALA A 237 1.90 -28.80 10.57
N SER A 238 2.30 -27.55 10.81
CA SER A 238 1.46 -26.59 11.54
C SER A 238 0.18 -26.20 10.79
N TYR A 239 0.25 -26.15 9.45
CA TYR A 239 -0.89 -25.91 8.58
C TYR A 239 -1.92 -27.04 8.69
N HIS A 240 -1.52 -28.30 8.49
CA HIS A 240 -2.43 -29.44 8.60
C HIS A 240 -2.96 -29.65 10.03
N GLU A 241 -2.14 -29.38 11.05
CA GLU A 241 -2.60 -29.40 12.44
C GLU A 241 -3.69 -28.34 12.68
N ALA A 242 -3.57 -27.16 12.06
CA ALA A 242 -4.58 -26.12 12.12
C ALA A 242 -5.87 -26.48 11.41
N GLU A 243 -5.80 -27.03 10.20
CA GLU A 243 -6.98 -27.54 9.49
C GLU A 243 -7.72 -28.59 10.33
N ALA A 244 -6.99 -29.60 10.81
CA ALA A 244 -7.58 -30.69 11.60
C ALA A 244 -8.24 -30.18 12.89
N ILE A 245 -7.61 -29.23 13.59
CA ILE A 245 -8.17 -28.64 14.81
C ILE A 245 -9.39 -27.77 14.49
N ILE A 246 -9.36 -26.95 13.44
CA ILE A 246 -10.50 -26.12 13.04
C ILE A 246 -11.70 -27.01 12.68
N GLU A 247 -11.48 -28.07 11.91
CA GLU A 247 -12.54 -29.03 11.57
C GLU A 247 -13.11 -29.72 12.81
N ALA A 248 -12.25 -30.19 13.72
CA ALA A 248 -12.67 -30.81 14.97
C ALA A 248 -13.52 -29.85 15.82
N LEU A 249 -13.09 -28.58 15.94
CA LEU A 249 -13.84 -27.54 16.65
C LEU A 249 -15.20 -27.28 15.98
N ASN A 250 -15.27 -27.23 14.65
CA ASN A 250 -16.51 -27.07 13.90
C ASN A 250 -17.47 -28.25 14.08
N ARG A 251 -16.94 -29.47 14.30
CA ARG A 251 -17.73 -30.66 14.68
C ARG A 251 -18.15 -30.69 16.16
N GLY A 252 -17.74 -29.69 16.95
CA GLY A 252 -18.07 -29.61 18.38
C GLY A 252 -17.17 -30.47 19.29
N GLU A 253 -16.01 -30.93 18.79
CA GLU A 253 -15.05 -31.69 19.58
C GLU A 253 -14.31 -30.80 20.60
N ASN A 254 -13.94 -31.35 21.75
CA ASN A 254 -13.23 -30.61 22.80
C ASN A 254 -11.72 -30.50 22.47
N LYS A 255 -11.37 -29.54 21.61
CA LYS A 255 -9.99 -29.21 21.19
C LYS A 255 -9.57 -27.77 21.50
N ALA A 256 -10.26 -27.12 22.43
CA ALA A 256 -10.06 -25.69 22.70
C ALA A 256 -8.66 -25.36 23.27
N LYS A 257 -8.05 -26.28 24.03
CA LYS A 257 -6.68 -26.07 24.54
C LYS A 257 -5.67 -26.19 23.41
N GLU A 258 -5.72 -27.27 22.64
CA GLU A 258 -4.84 -27.48 21.50
C GLU A 258 -4.96 -26.33 20.48
N GLY A 259 -6.18 -25.85 20.23
CA GLY A 259 -6.41 -24.68 19.37
C GLY A 259 -5.75 -23.40 19.88
N ARG A 260 -5.72 -23.15 21.20
CA ARG A 260 -5.02 -21.99 21.78
C ARG A 260 -3.50 -22.13 21.69
N ASP A 261 -2.97 -23.31 22.00
CA ASP A 261 -1.53 -23.56 21.93
C ASP A 261 -1.02 -23.42 20.48
N LEU A 262 -1.79 -23.93 19.53
CA LEU A 262 -1.53 -23.77 18.10
C LEU A 262 -1.66 -22.31 17.65
N PHE A 263 -2.69 -21.58 18.10
CA PHE A 263 -2.86 -20.16 17.80
C PHE A 263 -1.63 -19.35 18.24
N GLU A 264 -1.14 -19.55 19.47
CA GLU A 264 0.07 -18.88 19.95
C GLU A 264 1.29 -19.25 19.11
N ARG A 265 1.45 -20.52 18.73
CA ARG A 265 2.55 -20.96 17.85
C ARG A 265 2.50 -20.25 16.50
N LEU A 266 1.34 -20.26 15.82
CA LEU A 266 1.16 -19.62 14.52
C LEU A 266 1.33 -18.10 14.59
N LEU A 267 0.88 -17.47 15.67
CA LEU A 267 1.06 -16.03 15.89
C LEU A 267 2.54 -15.64 15.88
N HIS A 268 3.40 -16.42 16.55
CA HIS A 268 4.85 -16.20 16.58
C HIS A 268 5.58 -16.62 15.30
N MET A 269 5.02 -17.56 14.55
CA MET A 269 5.57 -18.01 13.27
C MET A 269 5.33 -16.96 12.18
N VAL A 270 4.11 -16.44 12.07
CA VAL A 270 3.63 -15.69 10.90
C VAL A 270 3.51 -14.19 11.15
N ILE A 271 2.99 -13.77 12.31
CA ILE A 271 2.56 -12.38 12.53
C ILE A 271 3.64 -11.55 13.22
N THR A 272 4.05 -11.94 14.43
CA THR A 272 5.00 -11.14 15.20
C THR A 272 5.62 -11.91 16.35
N ARG A 273 6.82 -11.48 16.76
CA ARG A 273 7.49 -11.91 17.99
C ARG A 273 7.65 -10.76 18.99
N GLN A 274 7.10 -9.58 18.67
CA GLN A 274 7.24 -8.38 19.48
C GLN A 274 6.26 -8.38 20.64
N THR A 275 6.79 -8.37 21.86
CA THR A 275 6.00 -8.43 23.10
C THR A 275 5.00 -7.29 23.26
N SER A 276 5.32 -6.10 22.77
CA SER A 276 4.43 -4.93 22.80
C SER A 276 3.17 -5.09 21.94
N PHE A 277 3.25 -5.86 20.85
CA PHE A 277 2.13 -6.04 19.92
C PHE A 277 1.28 -7.29 20.23
N LEU A 278 1.85 -8.30 20.91
CA LEU A 278 1.14 -9.55 21.23
C LEU A 278 -0.22 -9.36 21.93
N PRO A 279 -0.42 -8.44 22.89
CA PRO A 279 -1.73 -8.22 23.51
C PRO A 279 -2.81 -7.82 22.50
N LEU A 280 -2.47 -6.90 21.60
CA LEU A 280 -3.40 -6.42 20.57
C LEU A 280 -3.68 -7.52 19.54
N ALA A 281 -2.65 -8.28 19.16
CA ALA A 281 -2.78 -9.40 18.24
C ALA A 281 -3.72 -10.49 18.77
N ARG A 282 -3.57 -10.88 20.05
CA ARG A 282 -4.41 -11.88 20.73
C ARG A 282 -5.88 -11.48 20.81
N LYS A 283 -6.16 -10.18 20.84
CA LYS A 283 -7.52 -9.65 20.95
C LYS A 283 -8.30 -9.76 19.63
N TYR A 284 -7.64 -9.61 18.49
CA TYR A 284 -8.31 -9.48 17.19
C TYR A 284 -8.02 -10.61 16.19
N PHE A 285 -6.85 -11.24 16.23
CA PHE A 285 -6.59 -12.39 15.36
C PHE A 285 -7.26 -13.66 15.87
N THR A 286 -7.62 -14.55 14.93
CA THR A 286 -8.22 -15.85 15.21
C THR A 286 -7.44 -16.96 14.52
N LEU A 287 -7.58 -18.19 14.99
CA LEU A 287 -6.92 -19.34 14.37
C LEU A 287 -7.29 -19.52 12.88
N PRO A 288 -8.57 -19.44 12.46
CA PRO A 288 -8.94 -19.48 11.05
C PRO A 288 -8.28 -18.38 10.22
N PHE A 289 -8.21 -17.16 10.76
CA PHE A 289 -7.56 -16.06 10.06
C PHE A 289 -6.05 -16.30 9.86
N LEU A 290 -5.34 -16.81 10.87
CA LEU A 290 -3.93 -17.16 10.73
C LEU A 290 -3.71 -18.25 9.67
N LEU A 291 -4.65 -19.20 9.58
CA LEU A 291 -4.62 -20.22 8.53
C LEU A 291 -4.80 -19.60 7.14
N ASP A 292 -5.69 -18.62 6.98
CA ASP A 292 -5.88 -17.92 5.71
C ASP A 292 -4.65 -17.09 5.29
N VAL A 293 -3.93 -16.51 6.26
CA VAL A 293 -2.63 -15.87 6.00
C VAL A 293 -1.60 -16.89 5.51
N LEU A 294 -1.55 -18.08 6.12
CA LEU A 294 -0.63 -19.16 5.69
C LEU A 294 -0.91 -19.63 4.26
N LYS A 295 -2.18 -19.69 3.83
CA LYS A 295 -2.55 -20.05 2.44
C LYS A 295 -2.01 -19.08 1.40
N ARG A 296 -1.68 -17.84 1.80
CA ARG A 296 -1.17 -16.74 0.98
C ARG A 296 0.31 -16.43 1.24
N LEU A 297 1.00 -17.26 2.03
CA LEU A 297 2.41 -17.09 2.36
C LEU A 297 3.31 -17.81 1.36
N ILE A 298 4.21 -17.06 0.73
CA ILE A 298 5.27 -17.53 -0.14
C ILE A 298 6.53 -17.75 0.70
N GLY A 299 7.10 -18.95 0.62
CA GLY A 299 8.22 -19.38 1.46
C GLY A 299 7.85 -19.50 2.94
N SER A 300 8.68 -18.91 3.81
CA SER A 300 8.50 -18.97 5.28
C SER A 300 8.96 -17.68 5.95
N GLY A 301 8.57 -17.51 7.22
CA GLY A 301 8.98 -16.39 8.06
C GLY A 301 7.82 -15.44 8.37
N LEU A 302 8.14 -14.31 8.99
CA LEU A 302 7.16 -13.30 9.39
C LEU A 302 6.71 -12.50 8.16
N ILE A 303 5.44 -12.06 8.15
CA ILE A 303 4.85 -11.23 7.07
C ILE A 303 5.26 -9.73 7.15
N GLY A 304 5.92 -9.35 8.24
CA GLY A 304 6.40 -7.99 8.46
C GLY A 304 5.35 -7.03 9.05
N GLY A 305 5.80 -5.82 9.37
CA GLY A 305 5.05 -4.82 10.11
C GLY A 305 3.87 -4.21 9.36
N LYS A 306 4.09 -3.87 8.09
CA LYS A 306 3.05 -3.26 7.24
C LYS A 306 1.88 -4.19 7.01
N ALA A 307 2.18 -5.46 6.71
CA ALA A 307 1.17 -6.49 6.51
C ALA A 307 0.33 -6.65 7.77
N ARG A 308 1.01 -6.82 8.91
CA ARG A 308 0.40 -6.94 10.24
C ARG A 308 -0.50 -5.75 10.56
N GLY A 309 -0.04 -4.52 10.32
CA GLY A 309 -0.79 -3.28 10.58
C GLY A 309 -2.08 -3.19 9.78
N ILE A 310 -2.01 -3.46 8.46
CA ILE A 310 -3.18 -3.47 7.57
C ILE A 310 -4.20 -4.52 7.99
N LEU A 311 -3.74 -5.78 8.17
CA LEU A 311 -4.61 -6.89 8.53
C LEU A 311 -5.31 -6.65 9.86
N LEU A 312 -4.56 -6.16 10.85
CA LEU A 312 -5.11 -5.83 12.17
C LEU A 312 -6.14 -4.70 12.08
N ALA A 313 -5.85 -3.63 11.33
CA ALA A 313 -6.77 -2.50 11.18
C ALA A 313 -8.12 -2.93 10.61
N GLN A 314 -8.12 -3.80 9.59
CA GLN A 314 -9.35 -4.35 9.04
C GLN A 314 -10.13 -5.19 10.05
N LEU A 315 -9.45 -6.03 10.83
CA LEU A 315 -10.09 -6.84 11.87
C LEU A 315 -10.68 -5.99 13.00
N ILE A 316 -9.99 -4.93 13.41
CA ILE A 316 -10.48 -3.96 14.41
C ILE A 316 -11.78 -3.32 13.92
N LEU A 317 -11.78 -2.79 12.69
CA LEU A 317 -12.94 -2.11 12.12
C LEU A 317 -14.13 -3.08 11.96
N LYS A 318 -13.92 -4.21 11.28
CA LYS A 318 -14.96 -5.23 11.04
C LYS A 318 -15.51 -5.83 12.35
N GLY A 319 -14.65 -6.02 13.34
CA GLY A 319 -15.04 -6.52 14.67
C GLY A 319 -15.83 -5.49 15.49
N THR A 320 -15.59 -4.20 15.27
CA THR A 320 -16.33 -3.11 15.96
C THR A 320 -17.71 -2.89 15.34
N ASN A 321 -17.80 -2.90 14.00
CA ASN A 321 -19.06 -2.79 13.29
C ASN A 321 -19.03 -3.60 11.98
N PRO A 322 -19.92 -4.59 11.79
CA PRO A 322 -19.95 -5.41 10.58
C PRO A 322 -20.13 -4.62 9.27
N ARG A 323 -20.68 -3.40 9.32
CA ARG A 323 -20.82 -2.54 8.13
C ARG A 323 -19.49 -2.25 7.44
N TRP A 324 -18.37 -2.29 8.16
CA TRP A 324 -17.05 -2.08 7.58
C TRP A 324 -16.70 -3.12 6.51
N SER A 325 -17.31 -4.30 6.53
CA SER A 325 -17.15 -5.30 5.47
C SER A 325 -17.68 -4.85 4.10
N THR A 326 -18.63 -3.91 4.05
CA THR A 326 -19.17 -3.36 2.79
C THR A 326 -18.56 -2.01 2.43
N ILE A 327 -17.75 -1.41 3.30
CA ILE A 327 -17.09 -0.12 3.08
C ILE A 327 -15.64 -0.35 2.69
N LEU A 328 -14.97 -1.27 3.38
CA LEU A 328 -13.58 -1.57 3.12
C LEU A 328 -13.46 -2.45 1.87
N GLU A 329 -12.46 -2.22 1.04
CA GLU A 329 -12.05 -3.23 0.07
C GLU A 329 -11.57 -4.49 0.81
N SER A 330 -11.97 -5.65 0.29
CA SER A 330 -11.46 -6.93 0.78
C SER A 330 -9.95 -6.98 0.55
N HIS A 331 -9.18 -7.33 1.58
CA HIS A 331 -7.72 -7.43 1.46
C HIS A 331 -7.35 -8.58 0.53
N ASP A 332 -6.81 -8.24 -0.64
CA ASP A 332 -6.31 -9.22 -1.60
C ASP A 332 -4.79 -9.09 -1.76
N SER A 333 -4.05 -9.89 -1.00
CA SER A 333 -2.58 -9.86 -1.00
C SER A 333 -1.97 -11.23 -0.74
N PHE A 334 -0.71 -11.34 -1.15
CA PHE A 334 0.19 -12.44 -0.81
C PHE A 334 1.39 -11.89 -0.02
N PHE A 335 1.98 -12.73 0.80
CA PHE A 335 3.07 -12.35 1.69
C PHE A 335 4.32 -13.14 1.34
N ILE A 336 5.43 -12.46 1.04
CA ILE A 336 6.72 -13.11 0.89
C ILE A 336 7.39 -13.07 2.24
N GLY A 337 7.49 -14.24 2.88
CA GLY A 337 7.99 -14.35 4.24
C GLY A 337 9.44 -13.89 4.38
N SER A 338 9.77 -13.37 5.56
CA SER A 338 11.10 -12.82 5.88
C SER A 338 12.28 -13.76 5.62
N ASP A 339 12.07 -15.08 5.68
CA ASP A 339 13.17 -16.06 5.47
C ASP A 339 13.55 -16.17 3.99
N VAL A 340 12.63 -15.82 3.06
CA VAL A 340 12.92 -15.77 1.62
C VAL A 340 13.97 -14.72 1.33
N PHE A 341 13.91 -13.57 2.01
CA PHE A 341 14.93 -12.52 1.89
C PHE A 341 16.30 -13.01 2.34
N TYR A 342 16.40 -13.70 3.48
CA TYR A 342 17.67 -14.25 3.94
C TYR A 342 18.21 -15.31 2.98
N THR A 343 17.35 -16.23 2.54
CA THR A 343 17.71 -17.26 1.56
C THR A 343 18.28 -16.61 0.29
N PHE A 344 17.60 -15.58 -0.22
CA PHE A 344 18.03 -14.83 -1.40
C PHE A 344 19.39 -14.13 -1.19
N VAL A 345 19.56 -13.41 -0.07
CA VAL A 345 20.81 -12.69 0.24
C VAL A 345 22.00 -13.64 0.42
N ILE A 346 21.77 -14.81 1.02
CA ILE A 346 22.82 -15.82 1.24
C ILE A 346 23.21 -16.48 -0.09
N GLN A 347 22.23 -16.95 -0.87
CA GLN A 347 22.46 -17.63 -2.14
C GLN A 347 23.16 -16.74 -3.18
N ASN A 348 22.94 -15.43 -3.12
CA ASN A 348 23.54 -14.46 -4.03
C ASN A 348 24.82 -13.81 -3.45
N ASP A 349 25.50 -14.47 -2.50
CA ASP A 349 26.78 -14.05 -1.91
C ASP A 349 26.78 -12.61 -1.34
N CYS A 350 25.63 -12.14 -0.85
CA CYS A 350 25.48 -10.79 -0.32
C CYS A 350 25.64 -10.74 1.21
N TRP A 351 25.59 -11.88 1.90
CA TRP A 351 25.70 -11.97 3.35
C TRP A 351 26.94 -11.26 3.92
N TRP A 352 28.10 -11.54 3.34
CA TRP A 352 29.37 -11.01 3.83
C TRP A 352 29.50 -9.50 3.63
N LEU A 353 29.00 -8.99 2.50
CA LEU A 353 28.99 -7.57 2.16
C LEU A 353 28.04 -6.78 3.06
N ARG A 354 26.93 -7.40 3.48
CA ARG A 354 25.94 -6.78 4.36
C ARG A 354 26.41 -6.64 5.82
N ARG A 355 27.50 -7.32 6.20
CA ARG A 355 28.02 -7.23 7.58
C ARG A 355 28.47 -5.81 7.88
N LYS A 356 27.86 -5.22 8.90
CA LYS A 356 28.09 -3.85 9.35
C LYS A 356 29.33 -3.76 10.23
N LYS A 357 30.49 -4.06 9.64
CA LYS A 357 31.81 -3.97 10.28
C LYS A 357 32.62 -2.86 9.60
N GLY A 358 33.37 -2.11 10.40
CA GLY A 358 34.24 -1.05 9.89
C GLY A 358 33.64 0.35 10.04
N SER A 359 34.21 1.32 9.33
CA SER A 359 33.71 2.69 9.30
C SER A 359 32.39 2.79 8.53
N MET A 360 31.65 3.89 8.69
CA MET A 360 30.41 4.10 7.92
C MET A 360 30.68 4.14 6.41
N GLU A 361 31.82 4.67 5.98
CA GLU A 361 32.23 4.67 4.56
C GLU A 361 32.43 3.25 4.02
N GLU A 362 33.08 2.37 4.80
CA GLU A 362 33.26 0.96 4.43
C GLU A 362 31.91 0.22 4.36
N ILE A 363 31.01 0.50 5.29
CA ILE A 363 29.65 -0.07 5.30
C ILE A 363 28.89 0.36 4.04
N LEU A 364 28.91 1.65 3.70
CA LEU A 364 28.24 2.17 2.51
C LEU A 364 28.84 1.64 1.21
N ALA A 365 30.17 1.50 1.13
CA ALA A 365 30.84 0.92 -0.02
C ALA A 365 30.43 -0.55 -0.24
N ASN A 366 30.43 -1.36 0.82
CA ASN A 366 29.98 -2.75 0.74
C ASN A 366 28.49 -2.87 0.40
N ALA A 367 27.66 -1.96 0.94
CA ALA A 367 26.23 -1.90 0.64
C ALA A 367 25.96 -1.66 -0.85
N ARG A 368 26.72 -0.77 -1.50
CA ARG A 368 26.62 -0.52 -2.96
C ARG A 368 26.88 -1.79 -3.78
N ILE A 369 27.94 -2.54 -3.45
CA ILE A 369 28.28 -3.81 -4.13
C ILE A 369 27.18 -4.85 -3.90
N ALA A 370 26.69 -4.98 -2.66
CA ALA A 370 25.61 -5.90 -2.33
C ALA A 370 24.32 -5.55 -3.08
N ARG A 371 23.99 -4.27 -3.20
CA ARG A 371 22.82 -3.78 -3.94
C ARG A 371 22.88 -4.20 -5.41
N GLU A 372 24.02 -4.04 -6.08
CA GLU A 372 24.20 -4.47 -7.48
C GLU A 372 24.06 -5.99 -7.64
N ARG A 373 24.55 -6.78 -6.69
CA ARG A 373 24.39 -8.25 -6.69
C ARG A 373 22.93 -8.65 -6.50
N ILE A 374 22.21 -8.02 -5.57
CA ILE A 374 20.78 -8.25 -5.35
C ILE A 374 19.98 -7.99 -6.64
N LEU A 375 20.26 -6.89 -7.33
CA LEU A 375 19.59 -6.54 -8.59
C LEU A 375 19.80 -7.55 -9.72
N ARG A 376 20.84 -8.39 -9.65
CA ARG A 376 21.12 -9.46 -10.63
C ARG A 376 20.91 -10.87 -10.07
N GLY A 377 20.42 -10.97 -8.84
CA GLY A 377 20.34 -12.24 -8.12
C GLY A 377 19.24 -13.17 -8.66
N THR A 378 19.38 -14.46 -8.39
CA THR A 378 18.39 -15.48 -8.75
C THR A 378 17.66 -15.99 -7.51
N PHE A 379 16.41 -16.42 -7.72
CA PHE A 379 15.58 -17.06 -6.70
C PHE A 379 15.64 -18.58 -6.88
N LEU A 380 15.36 -19.33 -5.81
CA LEU A 380 15.21 -20.78 -5.89
C LEU A 380 13.97 -21.14 -6.72
N ASP A 381 14.07 -22.18 -7.54
CA ASP A 381 13.02 -22.59 -8.48
C ASP A 381 11.64 -22.76 -7.83
N TYR A 382 11.61 -23.26 -6.59
CA TYR A 382 10.34 -23.43 -5.90
C TYR A 382 9.68 -22.13 -5.42
N ILE A 383 10.47 -21.09 -5.15
CA ILE A 383 9.94 -19.75 -4.86
C ILE A 383 9.40 -19.15 -6.15
N VAL A 384 10.10 -19.36 -7.27
CA VAL A 384 9.65 -18.92 -8.59
C VAL A 384 8.34 -19.59 -8.98
N LEU A 385 8.15 -20.88 -8.67
CA LEU A 385 6.89 -21.57 -8.89
C LEU A 385 5.73 -20.93 -8.10
N GLN A 386 5.95 -20.61 -6.82
CA GLN A 386 4.96 -19.91 -5.99
C GLN A 386 4.66 -18.49 -6.52
N PHE A 387 5.64 -17.81 -7.11
CA PHE A 387 5.41 -16.54 -7.78
C PHE A 387 4.55 -16.68 -9.04
N ARG A 388 4.70 -17.75 -9.82
CA ARG A 388 3.85 -18.04 -10.98
C ARG A 388 2.39 -18.26 -10.55
N GLU A 389 2.16 -19.12 -9.57
CA GLU A 389 0.82 -19.40 -9.02
C GLU A 389 0.12 -18.11 -8.54
N MET A 390 0.86 -17.28 -7.82
CA MET A 390 0.36 -15.98 -7.37
C MET A 390 0.01 -15.05 -8.55
N LEU A 391 0.82 -15.03 -9.61
CA LEU A 391 0.56 -14.21 -10.80
C LEU A 391 -0.66 -14.73 -11.59
N GLU A 392 -0.82 -16.04 -11.71
CA GLU A 392 -2.02 -16.64 -12.30
C GLU A 392 -3.28 -16.23 -11.54
N TYR A 393 -3.23 -16.29 -10.20
CA TYR A 393 -4.30 -15.79 -9.33
C TYR A 393 -4.65 -14.32 -9.61
N PHE A 394 -3.64 -13.44 -9.73
CA PHE A 394 -3.89 -12.01 -9.97
C PHE A 394 -4.39 -11.73 -11.41
N GLY A 395 -4.19 -12.65 -12.35
CA GLY A 395 -4.50 -12.42 -13.77
C GLY A 395 -3.75 -11.21 -14.30
N GLN A 396 -4.38 -10.41 -15.15
CA GLN A 396 -3.78 -9.15 -15.67
C GLN A 396 -4.00 -7.93 -14.79
N ALA A 397 -4.49 -8.09 -13.56
CA ALA A 397 -4.70 -6.93 -12.70
C ALA A 397 -3.36 -6.34 -12.25
N PRO A 398 -3.22 -5.00 -12.19
CA PRO A 398 -2.00 -4.40 -11.66
C PRO A 398 -1.73 -4.81 -10.22
N ILE A 399 -0.45 -5.03 -9.91
CA ILE A 399 0.02 -5.43 -8.58
C ILE A 399 1.09 -4.47 -8.07
N ILE A 400 1.26 -4.39 -6.76
CA ILE A 400 2.34 -3.64 -6.12
C ILE A 400 3.13 -4.54 -5.18
N VAL A 401 4.46 -4.48 -5.28
CA VAL A 401 5.38 -5.12 -4.34
C VAL A 401 5.82 -4.08 -3.33
N ARG A 402 5.42 -4.25 -2.07
CA ARG A 402 5.73 -3.32 -0.97
C ARG A 402 6.69 -3.97 0.02
N SER A 403 7.64 -3.18 0.51
CA SER A 403 8.44 -3.53 1.67
C SER A 403 7.54 -3.69 2.91
N SER A 404 7.84 -4.68 3.73
CA SER A 404 7.20 -4.92 5.03
C SER A 404 8.29 -5.39 5.99
N SER A 405 9.16 -4.47 6.43
CA SER A 405 10.20 -4.83 7.41
C SER A 405 9.55 -5.26 8.72
N ILE A 406 10.16 -6.19 9.46
CA ILE A 406 9.65 -6.58 10.80
C ILE A 406 9.65 -5.40 11.77
N GLN A 407 10.58 -4.46 11.59
CA GLN A 407 10.72 -3.26 12.42
C GLN A 407 9.83 -2.11 11.96
N GLU A 408 9.23 -2.24 10.78
CA GLU A 408 8.23 -1.31 10.25
C GLU A 408 6.94 -1.41 11.08
N ASP A 409 6.22 -0.30 11.21
CA ASP A 409 4.95 -0.20 11.93
C ASP A 409 4.96 -0.82 13.34
N SER A 410 6.15 -0.85 13.96
CA SER A 410 6.37 -1.21 15.35
C SER A 410 6.29 0.05 16.21
N TYR A 411 5.79 -0.11 17.43
CA TYR A 411 5.85 0.94 18.45
C TYR A 411 7.27 1.52 18.54
N GLY A 412 7.42 2.80 18.17
CA GLY A 412 8.66 3.57 18.34
C GLY A 412 9.54 3.74 17.10
N ASN A 413 9.22 3.06 15.98
CA ASN A 413 9.98 3.11 14.73
C ASN A 413 9.07 3.45 13.54
N ALA A 414 9.20 4.65 12.98
CA ALA A 414 8.47 5.07 11.77
C ALA A 414 9.41 5.02 10.55
N PHE A 415 9.53 3.87 9.89
CA PHE A 415 10.28 3.70 8.63
C PHE A 415 9.55 4.31 7.42
N SER A 416 9.03 5.53 7.55
CA SER A 416 8.20 6.17 6.52
C SER A 416 9.02 6.54 5.28
N GLY A 417 8.66 6.00 4.11
CA GLY A 417 9.21 6.40 2.81
C GLY A 417 10.69 6.08 2.57
N LYS A 418 11.31 5.19 3.38
CA LYS A 418 12.73 4.83 3.22
C LYS A 418 12.97 3.56 2.40
N TYR A 419 11.94 2.74 2.24
CA TYR A 419 11.98 1.52 1.45
C TYR A 419 11.09 1.65 0.23
N GLU A 420 11.54 1.07 -0.89
CA GLU A 420 10.85 1.22 -2.17
C GLU A 420 9.59 0.34 -2.22
N SER A 421 8.58 0.83 -2.94
CA SER A 421 7.42 0.04 -3.38
C SER A 421 7.34 0.14 -4.90
N VAL A 422 7.17 -0.99 -5.56
CA VAL A 422 7.26 -1.07 -7.03
C VAL A 422 5.92 -1.53 -7.59
N PHE A 423 5.34 -0.72 -8.47
CA PHE A 423 4.13 -1.06 -9.21
C PHE A 423 4.46 -1.86 -10.46
N CYS A 424 3.74 -2.95 -10.67
CA CYS A 424 3.75 -3.72 -11.90
C CYS A 424 2.39 -3.56 -12.59
N ALA A 425 2.38 -3.05 -13.81
CA ALA A 425 1.17 -3.00 -14.64
C ALA A 425 0.62 -4.40 -14.98
N ASN A 426 1.48 -5.42 -14.88
CA ASN A 426 1.13 -6.84 -14.97
C ASN A 426 0.44 -7.23 -16.29
N GLN A 427 0.84 -6.59 -17.38
CA GLN A 427 0.41 -6.94 -18.74
C GLN A 427 1.44 -7.82 -19.44
N GLY A 428 0.99 -8.55 -20.46
CA GLY A 428 1.80 -9.49 -21.25
C GLY A 428 1.50 -10.94 -20.91
N ASN A 429 2.27 -11.85 -21.51
CA ASN A 429 2.17 -13.27 -21.16
C ASN A 429 2.75 -13.54 -19.75
N LEU A 430 2.49 -14.73 -19.20
CA LEU A 430 2.90 -15.09 -17.84
C LEU A 430 4.43 -14.97 -17.63
N ASP A 431 5.26 -15.28 -18.62
CA ASP A 431 6.72 -15.20 -18.49
C ASP A 431 7.23 -13.75 -18.45
N GLU A 432 6.66 -12.87 -19.29
CA GLU A 432 6.96 -11.44 -19.26
C GLU A 432 6.56 -10.82 -17.92
N ARG A 433 5.36 -11.16 -17.44
CA ARG A 433 4.82 -10.71 -16.15
C ARG A 433 5.68 -11.22 -15.00
N LEU A 434 6.10 -12.48 -15.02
CA LEU A 434 6.99 -13.06 -14.03
C LEU A 434 8.36 -12.36 -14.03
N SER A 435 8.94 -12.10 -15.20
CA SER A 435 10.22 -11.40 -15.29
C SER A 435 10.14 -10.01 -14.64
N ALA A 436 9.14 -9.21 -15.00
CA ALA A 436 8.91 -7.89 -14.42
C ALA A 436 8.67 -7.95 -12.90
N PHE A 437 7.93 -8.96 -12.43
CA PHE A 437 7.69 -9.18 -11.01
C PHE A 437 8.98 -9.54 -10.25
N LEU A 438 9.82 -10.43 -10.78
CA LEU A 438 11.10 -10.77 -10.18
C LEU A 438 12.01 -9.53 -10.05
N ASP A 439 12.02 -8.66 -11.06
CA ASP A 439 12.77 -7.41 -11.02
C ASP A 439 12.24 -6.45 -9.95
N ALA A 440 10.91 -6.34 -9.80
CA ALA A 440 10.30 -5.56 -8.73
C ALA A 440 10.70 -6.07 -7.33
N VAL A 441 10.68 -7.39 -7.10
CA VAL A 441 11.12 -8.01 -5.84
C VAL A 441 12.60 -7.69 -5.56
N ARG A 442 13.48 -7.82 -6.57
CA ARG A 442 14.90 -7.47 -6.43
C ARG A 442 15.10 -6.01 -6.07
N GLN A 443 14.35 -5.12 -6.69
CA GLN A 443 14.42 -3.69 -6.44
C GLN A 443 14.04 -3.35 -5.00
N VAL A 444 12.95 -3.92 -4.47
CA VAL A 444 12.56 -3.72 -3.07
C VAL A 444 13.59 -4.32 -2.09
N TYR A 445 14.15 -5.49 -2.39
CA TYR A 445 15.24 -6.04 -1.56
C TYR A 445 16.50 -5.18 -1.60
N ALA A 446 16.84 -4.61 -2.76
CA ALA A 446 17.97 -3.72 -2.97
C ALA A 446 17.80 -2.40 -2.18
N SER A 447 16.57 -1.90 -2.01
CA SER A 447 16.32 -0.66 -1.25
C SER A 447 16.67 -0.79 0.24
N SER A 448 16.73 -2.00 0.80
CA SER A 448 17.16 -2.23 2.19
C SER A 448 18.62 -1.85 2.47
N LEU A 449 19.42 -1.70 1.41
CA LEU A 449 20.84 -1.32 1.44
C LEU A 449 21.08 0.06 0.81
N SER A 450 20.03 0.87 0.64
CA SER A 450 20.19 2.26 0.20
C SER A 450 20.93 3.08 1.25
N GLU A 451 21.62 4.13 0.80
CA GLU A 451 22.34 5.04 1.69
C GLU A 451 21.39 5.71 2.69
N ASP A 452 20.23 6.16 2.22
CA ASP A 452 19.19 6.75 3.06
C ASP A 452 18.65 5.79 4.12
N ALA A 453 18.41 4.52 3.76
CA ALA A 453 17.93 3.52 4.71
C ALA A 453 18.99 3.21 5.78
N LEU A 454 20.26 3.10 5.39
CA LEU A 454 21.36 2.82 6.33
C LEU A 454 21.64 4.00 7.27
N LEU A 455 21.62 5.23 6.75
CA LEU A 455 21.77 6.45 7.56
C LEU A 455 20.59 6.62 8.52
N TYR A 456 19.37 6.42 8.06
CA TYR A 456 18.17 6.44 8.91
C TYR A 456 18.34 5.46 10.09
N ARG A 457 18.72 4.21 9.80
CA ARG A 457 18.95 3.20 10.83
C ARG A 457 20.06 3.60 11.80
N LEU A 458 21.11 4.28 11.33
CA LEU A 458 22.16 4.81 12.19
C LEU A 458 21.62 5.89 13.15
N HIS A 459 20.90 6.88 12.61
CA HIS A 459 20.33 7.98 13.40
C HIS A 459 19.33 7.49 14.48
N HIS A 460 18.63 6.38 14.21
CA HIS A 460 17.69 5.80 15.15
C HIS A 460 18.28 4.68 16.04
N GLY A 461 19.60 4.45 16.00
CA GLY A 461 20.25 3.41 16.80
C GLY A 461 19.92 1.97 16.38
N LEU A 462 19.32 1.79 15.20
CA LEU A 462 18.90 0.51 14.65
C LEU A 462 19.95 -0.10 13.71
N LEU A 463 21.08 0.57 13.46
CA LEU A 463 22.04 0.10 12.48
C LEU A 463 22.48 -1.34 12.74
N HIS A 464 22.74 -1.74 13.98
CA HIS A 464 23.21 -3.10 14.28
C HIS A 464 22.11 -4.13 14.52
N GLU A 465 20.85 -3.70 14.55
CA GLU A 465 19.71 -4.61 14.68
C GLU A 465 19.49 -5.42 13.38
N ASP A 466 18.90 -6.60 13.53
CA ASP A 466 18.52 -7.46 12.41
C ASP A 466 17.47 -6.77 11.54
N GLU A 467 17.78 -6.66 10.26
CA GLU A 467 16.84 -6.18 9.25
C GLU A 467 16.34 -7.38 8.45
N GLN A 468 15.08 -7.76 8.69
CA GLN A 468 14.42 -8.84 7.98
C GLN A 468 13.33 -8.23 7.12
N MET A 469 13.51 -8.28 5.80
CA MET A 469 12.60 -7.69 4.85
C MET A 469 11.59 -8.74 4.37
N ALA A 470 10.38 -8.73 4.93
CA ALA A 470 9.25 -9.39 4.29
C ALA A 470 8.68 -8.47 3.21
N LEU A 471 7.88 -9.02 2.30
CA LEU A 471 7.20 -8.25 1.26
C LEU A 471 5.71 -8.54 1.25
N ILE A 472 4.93 -7.55 0.85
CA ILE A 472 3.51 -7.68 0.55
C ILE A 472 3.35 -7.49 -0.94
N VAL A 473 2.71 -8.46 -1.60
CA VAL A 473 2.27 -8.32 -2.99
C VAL A 473 0.77 -8.12 -2.96
N GLN A 474 0.32 -6.94 -3.36
CA GLN A 474 -1.08 -6.53 -3.24
C GLN A 474 -1.66 -6.18 -4.61
N ARG A 475 -2.93 -6.54 -4.85
CA ARG A 475 -3.68 -5.99 -6.00
C ARG A 475 -3.84 -4.49 -5.84
N VAL A 476 -3.44 -3.71 -6.84
CA VAL A 476 -3.56 -2.24 -6.76
C VAL A 476 -5.05 -1.87 -6.71
N SER A 477 -5.42 -1.02 -5.76
CA SER A 477 -6.79 -0.52 -5.68
C SER A 477 -7.04 0.55 -6.74
N GLY A 478 -8.12 0.41 -7.49
CA GLY A 478 -8.50 1.32 -8.57
C GLY A 478 -9.43 0.69 -9.60
N ASP A 479 -9.57 1.38 -10.72
CA ASP A 479 -10.34 0.94 -11.89
C ASP A 479 -9.62 1.36 -13.18
N VAL A 480 -10.07 0.82 -14.31
CA VAL A 480 -9.57 1.15 -15.65
C VAL A 480 -10.30 2.38 -16.19
N TRP A 481 -9.54 3.43 -16.48
CA TRP A 481 -10.00 4.66 -17.12
C TRP A 481 -9.24 4.84 -18.44
N GLY A 482 -9.89 4.54 -19.57
CA GLY A 482 -9.23 4.50 -20.87
C GLY A 482 -8.13 3.44 -20.92
N SER A 483 -6.87 3.85 -21.02
CA SER A 483 -5.70 2.95 -21.02
C SER A 483 -4.91 2.97 -19.70
N CYS A 484 -5.43 3.68 -18.70
CA CYS A 484 -4.77 3.88 -17.42
C CYS A 484 -5.55 3.19 -16.30
N PHE A 485 -4.86 2.77 -15.25
CA PHE A 485 -5.45 2.20 -14.04
C PHE A 485 -5.04 3.03 -12.82
N PHE A 486 -6.03 3.53 -12.08
CA PHE A 486 -5.81 4.29 -10.85
C PHE A 486 -7.11 4.46 -10.03
N PRO A 487 -7.02 4.67 -8.70
CA PRO A 487 -8.14 5.09 -7.89
C PRO A 487 -8.39 6.60 -8.06
N PRO A 488 -9.64 7.08 -8.13
CA PRO A 488 -9.93 8.51 -8.25
C PRO A 488 -9.46 9.35 -7.05
N ALA A 489 -9.28 8.76 -5.86
CA ALA A 489 -8.63 9.45 -4.74
C ALA A 489 -7.77 8.51 -3.91
N ALA A 490 -6.73 9.07 -3.30
CA ALA A 490 -5.89 8.39 -2.32
C ALA A 490 -5.35 9.40 -1.31
N GLY A 491 -4.91 8.92 -0.15
CA GLY A 491 -4.46 9.84 0.89
C GLY A 491 -3.82 9.21 2.10
N VAL A 492 -3.39 10.11 2.98
CA VAL A 492 -2.91 9.80 4.33
C VAL A 492 -3.84 10.46 5.33
N GLY A 493 -4.34 9.71 6.30
CA GLY A 493 -5.18 10.20 7.39
C GLY A 493 -4.46 10.09 8.71
N PHE A 494 -4.57 11.11 9.55
CA PHE A 494 -4.06 11.14 10.90
C PHE A 494 -5.23 11.31 11.86
N SER A 495 -5.34 10.47 12.89
CA SER A 495 -6.43 10.56 13.87
C SER A 495 -6.36 11.81 14.74
N TYR A 496 -5.18 12.44 14.80
CA TYR A 496 -4.95 13.73 15.43
C TYR A 496 -4.50 14.76 14.38
N ASN A 497 -5.15 15.92 14.37
CA ASN A 497 -4.84 17.05 13.51
C ASN A 497 -3.97 18.09 14.25
N PRO A 498 -2.65 18.14 13.99
CA PRO A 498 -1.80 19.19 14.55
C PRO A 498 -1.95 20.55 13.84
N PHE A 499 -2.80 20.64 12.79
CA PHE A 499 -2.96 21.81 11.95
C PHE A 499 -4.29 22.53 12.24
N VAL A 500 -4.25 23.47 13.19
CA VAL A 500 -5.40 24.32 13.56
C VAL A 500 -5.24 25.71 12.93
N TRP A 501 -5.51 25.83 11.63
CA TRP A 501 -5.42 27.12 10.93
C TRP A 501 -6.65 28.02 11.15
N GLU A 502 -7.74 27.50 11.70
CA GLU A 502 -8.96 28.23 12.05
C GLU A 502 -9.50 27.72 13.40
N LYS A 503 -10.14 28.60 14.19
CA LYS A 503 -10.69 28.29 15.52
C LYS A 503 -11.75 27.19 15.54
N SER A 504 -12.41 26.94 14.41
CA SER A 504 -13.45 25.92 14.26
C SER A 504 -12.90 24.50 14.11
N ILE A 505 -11.59 24.34 13.88
CA ILE A 505 -10.94 23.04 13.72
C ILE A 505 -10.76 22.36 15.07
N ASP A 506 -11.24 21.13 15.18
CA ASP A 506 -11.01 20.26 16.33
C ASP A 506 -9.79 19.36 16.04
N PRO A 507 -8.69 19.47 16.79
CA PRO A 507 -7.54 18.57 16.67
C PRO A 507 -7.91 17.08 16.75
N HIS A 508 -8.88 16.70 17.58
CA HIS A 508 -9.24 15.30 17.80
C HIS A 508 -10.18 14.72 16.73
N ALA A 509 -10.63 15.54 15.78
CA ALA A 509 -11.37 15.06 14.62
C ALA A 509 -10.46 14.41 13.57
N GLY A 510 -9.16 14.72 13.60
CA GLY A 510 -8.18 14.21 12.64
C GLY A 510 -8.09 15.03 11.34
N VAL A 511 -7.09 14.70 10.52
CA VAL A 511 -6.77 15.40 9.28
C VAL A 511 -6.42 14.43 8.17
N LEU A 512 -6.86 14.73 6.95
CA LEU A 512 -6.48 14.01 5.74
C LEU A 512 -5.55 14.86 4.86
N ARG A 513 -4.69 14.15 4.14
CA ARG A 513 -3.95 14.65 2.98
C ARG A 513 -4.40 13.85 1.78
N LEU A 514 -5.09 14.49 0.85
CA LEU A 514 -5.70 13.85 -0.31
C LEU A 514 -5.02 14.26 -1.61
N ALA A 515 -4.80 13.26 -2.45
CA ALA A 515 -4.35 13.41 -3.83
C ALA A 515 -5.27 12.63 -4.77
N PHE A 516 -5.34 13.09 -6.02
CA PHE A 516 -6.02 12.39 -7.12
C PHE A 516 -5.04 11.38 -7.75
N GLY A 517 -5.53 10.18 -8.06
CA GLY A 517 -4.71 9.08 -8.59
C GLY A 517 -4.10 8.20 -7.50
N LEU A 518 -2.99 7.53 -7.84
CA LEU A 518 -2.27 6.67 -6.90
C LEU A 518 -1.76 7.47 -5.68
N GLY A 519 -1.76 6.82 -4.51
CA GLY A 519 -1.38 7.45 -3.24
C GLY A 519 0.09 7.83 -3.11
N THR A 520 0.94 7.53 -4.11
CA THR A 520 2.36 7.89 -4.12
C THR A 520 2.56 9.37 -3.88
N ARG A 521 1.79 10.25 -4.52
CA ARG A 521 1.90 11.71 -4.32
C ARG A 521 1.34 12.20 -2.98
N ALA A 522 0.48 11.43 -2.33
CA ALA A 522 0.01 11.76 -0.99
C ALA A 522 1.03 11.37 0.09
N VAL A 523 1.88 10.37 -0.20
CA VAL A 523 2.88 9.80 0.69
C VAL A 523 4.27 10.42 0.46
N ASP A 524 4.75 10.37 -0.79
CA ASP A 524 6.03 10.93 -1.23
C ASP A 524 5.85 12.41 -1.59
N ARG A 525 6.48 13.27 -0.79
CA ARG A 525 6.44 14.71 -1.01
C ARG A 525 7.44 15.09 -2.08
N LEU A 526 6.97 15.08 -3.32
CA LEU A 526 7.70 15.67 -4.43
C LEU A 526 7.52 17.19 -4.35
N ASP A 527 8.63 17.95 -4.32
CA ASP A 527 8.68 19.43 -4.28
C ASP A 527 7.92 20.12 -5.45
N ASP A 528 7.33 19.34 -6.36
CA ASP A 528 6.74 19.77 -7.62
C ASP A 528 5.21 19.82 -7.65
N ASP A 529 4.50 19.45 -6.58
CA ASP A 529 3.03 19.39 -6.59
C ASP A 529 2.33 19.69 -5.24
N TYR A 530 1.04 20.05 -5.30
CA TYR A 530 0.24 20.41 -4.12
C TYR A 530 -0.75 19.30 -3.73
N ILE A 531 -0.87 19.05 -2.42
CA ILE A 531 -1.75 18.03 -1.82
C ILE A 531 -2.85 18.72 -1.02
N ARG A 532 -4.11 18.24 -1.13
CA ARG A 532 -5.25 18.84 -0.44
C ARG A 532 -5.26 18.41 1.04
N ILE A 533 -5.05 19.36 1.96
CA ILE A 533 -5.22 19.14 3.40
C ILE A 533 -6.69 19.35 3.79
N VAL A 534 -7.24 18.43 4.58
CA VAL A 534 -8.65 18.40 4.98
C VAL A 534 -8.76 18.16 6.48
N ALA A 535 -9.18 19.17 7.25
CA ALA A 535 -9.60 18.98 8.63
C ALA A 535 -10.97 18.28 8.64
N LEU A 536 -11.06 17.11 9.25
CA LEU A 536 -12.23 16.22 9.06
C LEU A 536 -13.54 16.81 9.61
N ASN A 537 -13.49 17.65 10.64
CA ASN A 537 -14.67 18.32 11.20
C ASN A 537 -15.12 19.56 10.39
N VAL A 538 -14.22 20.15 9.59
CA VAL A 538 -14.51 21.33 8.74
C VAL A 538 -13.85 21.17 7.35
N PRO A 539 -14.28 20.18 6.54
CA PRO A 539 -13.51 19.71 5.36
C PRO A 539 -13.38 20.73 4.22
N LEU A 540 -14.27 21.73 4.19
CA LEU A 540 -14.25 22.82 3.21
C LEU A 540 -13.32 23.96 3.60
N ALA A 541 -12.90 24.03 4.88
CA ALA A 541 -11.94 25.04 5.32
C ALA A 541 -10.60 24.84 4.61
N ARG A 542 -9.98 25.94 4.19
CA ARG A 542 -8.69 25.94 3.50
C ARG A 542 -7.67 26.69 4.36
N PRO A 543 -6.39 26.25 4.40
CA PRO A 543 -5.33 27.03 5.03
C PRO A 543 -5.09 28.38 4.34
N GLU A 544 -5.37 28.49 3.04
CA GLU A 544 -5.22 29.72 2.26
C GLU A 544 -6.29 30.76 2.61
N LYS A 545 -5.89 32.01 2.83
CA LYS A 545 -6.80 33.11 3.23
C LYS A 545 -7.56 33.72 2.04
N ASP A 546 -6.98 33.69 0.82
CA ASP A 546 -7.55 34.32 -0.39
C ASP A 546 -7.82 33.31 -1.53
N GLN A 547 -8.93 33.50 -2.26
CA GLN A 547 -9.31 32.65 -3.41
C GLN A 547 -8.25 32.65 -4.54
N GLY A 548 -7.47 33.72 -4.68
CA GLY A 548 -6.41 33.80 -5.68
C GLY A 548 -5.20 32.90 -5.38
N GLU A 549 -4.91 32.65 -4.11
CA GLU A 549 -3.85 31.72 -3.68
C GLU A 549 -4.32 30.27 -3.78
N ALA A 550 -5.58 30.00 -3.42
CA ALA A 550 -6.20 28.69 -3.57
C ALA A 550 -6.15 28.17 -5.03
N LYS A 551 -6.21 29.05 -6.04
CA LYS A 551 -6.07 28.69 -7.47
C LYS A 551 -4.64 28.27 -7.85
N LYS A 552 -3.62 28.79 -7.16
CA LYS A 552 -2.20 28.46 -7.42
C LYS A 552 -1.80 27.14 -6.78
N HIS A 553 -2.47 26.80 -5.68
CA HIS A 553 -2.26 25.63 -4.82
C HIS A 553 -3.25 24.52 -5.16
N THR A 554 -3.09 23.93 -6.34
CA THR A 554 -3.88 22.79 -6.81
C THR A 554 -2.95 21.73 -7.36
N GLN A 555 -3.34 20.45 -7.23
CA GLN A 555 -2.59 19.34 -7.78
C GLN A 555 -2.51 19.48 -9.30
N ARG A 556 -1.33 19.25 -9.88
CA ARG A 556 -1.03 19.44 -11.31
C ARG A 556 -0.65 18.16 -12.01
N LYS A 557 -0.12 17.18 -11.30
CA LYS A 557 0.31 15.89 -11.82
C LYS A 557 -0.45 14.77 -11.13
N VAL A 558 -0.50 13.61 -11.77
CA VAL A 558 -1.17 12.42 -11.27
C VAL A 558 -0.30 11.22 -11.58
N ASP A 559 -0.14 10.37 -10.59
CA ASP A 559 0.55 9.10 -10.73
C ASP A 559 -0.50 8.01 -11.00
N LEU A 560 -0.25 7.20 -12.03
CA LEU A 560 -1.13 6.14 -12.50
C LEU A 560 -0.34 5.00 -13.13
N ILE A 561 -1.04 3.91 -13.45
CA ILE A 561 -0.46 2.78 -14.17
C ILE A 561 -0.96 2.82 -15.62
N ASN A 562 -0.05 3.01 -16.57
CA ASN A 562 -0.39 2.91 -17.99
C ASN A 562 -0.32 1.43 -18.40
N LEU A 563 -1.49 0.83 -18.67
CA LEU A 563 -1.60 -0.59 -19.00
C LEU A 563 -0.99 -0.88 -20.38
N LYS A 564 -1.21 0.03 -21.34
CA LYS A 564 -0.71 -0.11 -22.71
C LYS A 564 0.82 -0.03 -22.80
N GLU A 565 1.42 0.90 -22.06
CA GLU A 565 2.88 1.02 -21.97
C GLU A 565 3.50 0.09 -20.92
N ASN A 566 2.67 -0.70 -20.22
CA ASN A 566 3.03 -1.64 -19.16
C ASN A 566 3.95 -1.02 -18.08
N ARG A 567 3.66 0.20 -17.64
CA ARG A 567 4.51 0.93 -16.68
C ARG A 567 3.75 1.90 -15.79
N PHE A 568 4.34 2.19 -14.64
CA PHE A 568 3.98 3.36 -13.83
C PHE A 568 4.31 4.65 -14.60
N GLN A 569 3.42 5.63 -14.56
CA GLN A 569 3.57 6.89 -15.29
C GLN A 569 2.98 8.06 -14.50
N THR A 570 3.65 9.21 -14.55
CA THR A 570 3.12 10.49 -14.08
C THR A 570 2.64 11.29 -15.28
N LEU A 571 1.37 11.72 -15.26
CA LEU A 571 0.76 12.57 -16.28
C LEU A 571 0.32 13.92 -15.71
N PRO A 572 0.06 14.94 -16.55
CA PRO A 572 -0.71 16.11 -16.12
C PRO A 572 -2.12 15.69 -15.67
N ILE A 573 -2.57 16.21 -14.54
CA ILE A 573 -3.86 15.81 -13.92
C ILE A 573 -5.07 15.99 -14.85
N ARG A 574 -4.97 16.98 -15.75
CA ARG A 574 -6.03 17.33 -16.71
C ARG A 574 -6.27 16.20 -17.71
N GLU A 575 -5.21 15.52 -18.14
CA GLU A 575 -5.30 14.38 -19.05
C GLU A 575 -5.99 13.20 -18.36
N ALA A 576 -5.70 12.95 -17.08
CA ALA A 576 -6.37 11.87 -16.35
C ALA A 576 -7.86 12.18 -16.05
N LEU A 577 -8.19 13.43 -15.74
CA LEU A 577 -9.59 13.84 -15.52
C LEU A 577 -10.47 13.66 -16.76
N GLU A 578 -9.90 13.72 -17.96
CA GLU A 578 -10.59 13.45 -19.23
C GLU A 578 -10.96 11.97 -19.40
N LEU A 579 -10.24 11.06 -18.74
CA LEU A 579 -10.52 9.63 -18.77
C LEU A 579 -11.76 9.26 -17.93
N LEU A 580 -12.18 10.14 -17.01
CA LEU A 580 -13.32 9.89 -16.13
C LEU A 580 -14.65 10.33 -16.78
N PRO A 581 -15.74 9.57 -16.55
CA PRO A 581 -17.10 10.01 -16.86
C PRO A 581 -17.38 11.39 -16.26
N GLU A 582 -18.13 12.23 -16.97
CA GLU A 582 -18.37 13.63 -16.58
C GLU A 582 -19.01 13.75 -15.19
N GLN A 583 -19.98 12.90 -14.89
CA GLN A 583 -20.70 12.87 -13.61
C GLN A 583 -19.81 12.41 -12.44
N LEU A 584 -18.86 11.50 -12.68
CA LEU A 584 -17.88 11.11 -11.67
C LEU A 584 -16.83 12.20 -11.47
N ARG A 585 -16.41 12.86 -12.55
CA ARG A 585 -15.39 13.90 -12.55
C ARG A 585 -15.76 15.07 -11.63
N SER A 586 -17.04 15.45 -11.57
CA SER A 586 -17.52 16.54 -10.70
C SER A 586 -17.34 16.24 -9.21
N CYS A 587 -17.25 14.96 -8.81
CA CYS A 587 -16.97 14.57 -7.43
C CYS A 587 -15.57 15.01 -6.95
N PHE A 588 -14.61 15.14 -7.88
CA PHE A 588 -13.19 15.35 -7.58
C PHE A 588 -12.66 16.72 -8.03
N CYS A 589 -13.33 17.35 -9.00
CA CYS A 589 -12.87 18.62 -9.55
C CYS A 589 -14.00 19.62 -9.78
N GLN A 590 -13.63 20.90 -9.75
CA GLN A 590 -14.47 22.03 -10.09
C GLN A 590 -13.92 22.76 -11.33
N GLN A 591 -14.83 23.33 -12.12
CA GLN A 591 -14.46 24.21 -13.23
C GLN A 591 -14.22 25.64 -12.72
N ASP A 592 -13.03 26.18 -12.94
CA ASP A 592 -12.70 27.59 -12.68
C ASP A 592 -13.31 28.47 -13.77
N ALA A 593 -14.26 29.33 -13.39
CA ALA A 593 -14.98 30.20 -14.33
C ALA A 593 -14.06 31.17 -15.10
N ASP A 594 -13.02 31.72 -14.46
CA ASP A 594 -12.07 32.64 -15.10
C ASP A 594 -11.19 31.89 -16.09
N ALA A 595 -10.75 30.68 -15.71
CA ALA A 595 -9.95 29.83 -16.57
C ALA A 595 -10.78 29.31 -17.76
N ALA A 596 -12.07 29.01 -17.55
CA ALA A 596 -13.00 28.63 -18.60
C ALA A 596 -13.24 29.77 -19.59
N GLN A 597 -13.38 31.00 -19.09
CA GLN A 597 -13.52 32.18 -19.94
C GLN A 597 -12.25 32.42 -20.78
N ARG A 598 -11.06 32.41 -20.16
CA ARG A 598 -9.79 32.54 -20.90
C ARG A 598 -9.58 31.42 -21.91
N ALA A 599 -9.98 30.19 -21.57
CA ALA A 599 -9.89 29.07 -22.50
C ALA A 599 -10.76 29.31 -23.74
N ARG A 600 -11.99 29.81 -23.56
CA ARG A 600 -12.88 30.20 -24.67
C ARG A 600 -12.28 31.34 -25.50
N GLU A 601 -11.73 32.37 -24.87
CA GLU A 601 -11.10 33.52 -25.55
C GLU A 601 -9.87 33.11 -26.39
N LEU A 602 -9.09 32.13 -25.92
CA LEU A 602 -7.87 31.65 -26.58
C LEU A 602 -8.10 30.44 -27.51
N GLY A 603 -9.35 29.99 -27.68
CA GLY A 603 -9.67 28.76 -28.44
C GLY A 603 -9.05 27.50 -27.84
N LEU A 604 -8.72 27.52 -26.54
CA LEU A 604 -8.15 26.39 -25.82
C LEU A 604 -9.27 25.43 -25.36
N PRO A 605 -8.95 24.14 -25.17
CA PRO A 605 -9.93 23.17 -24.70
C PRO A 605 -10.54 23.59 -23.34
N PRO A 606 -11.88 23.49 -23.16
CA PRO A 606 -12.56 23.87 -21.91
C PRO A 606 -12.04 23.12 -20.67
N GLN A 607 -11.37 21.98 -20.87
CA GLN A 607 -10.73 21.16 -19.86
C GLN A 607 -9.56 21.88 -19.16
N ARG A 608 -9.01 22.93 -19.77
CA ARG A 608 -8.00 23.77 -19.11
C ARG A 608 -8.54 24.55 -17.90
N ALA A 609 -9.83 24.49 -17.66
CA ALA A 609 -10.48 25.15 -16.53
C ALA A 609 -10.65 24.24 -15.30
N TYR A 610 -10.44 22.93 -15.38
CA TYR A 610 -10.65 22.05 -14.23
C TYR A 610 -9.51 22.13 -13.20
N GLN A 611 -9.89 22.12 -11.93
CA GLN A 611 -9.02 22.09 -10.76
C GLN A 611 -9.55 21.05 -9.77
N VAL A 612 -8.65 20.22 -9.22
CA VAL A 612 -9.02 19.22 -8.21
C VAL A 612 -9.22 19.88 -6.85
N ASP A 613 -10.33 19.56 -6.20
CA ASP A 613 -10.70 20.11 -4.89
C ASP A 613 -11.46 19.16 -3.95
N PHE A 614 -12.02 18.06 -4.47
CA PHE A 614 -12.81 17.07 -3.74
C PHE A 614 -14.07 17.63 -3.05
N THR A 615 -14.52 18.84 -3.41
CA THR A 615 -15.63 19.52 -2.71
C THR A 615 -16.91 18.68 -2.72
N GLU A 616 -17.27 18.14 -3.88
CA GLU A 616 -18.48 17.32 -4.02
C GLU A 616 -18.35 15.95 -3.31
N LEU A 617 -17.16 15.36 -3.25
CA LEU A 617 -16.91 14.17 -2.43
C LEU A 617 -17.26 14.44 -0.97
N PHE A 618 -16.89 15.60 -0.42
CA PHE A 618 -17.18 15.93 0.98
C PHE A 618 -18.64 16.31 1.24
N GLN A 619 -19.29 16.97 0.29
CA GLN A 619 -20.65 17.51 0.48
C GLN A 619 -21.75 16.52 0.10
N LYS A 620 -21.53 15.67 -0.91
CA LYS A 620 -22.55 14.76 -1.45
C LYS A 620 -22.40 13.32 -0.94
N THR A 621 -21.34 13.03 -0.19
CA THR A 621 -21.11 11.71 0.40
C THR A 621 -20.79 11.84 1.88
N ASP A 622 -20.81 10.72 2.60
CA ASP A 622 -20.44 10.63 4.02
C ASP A 622 -18.94 10.36 4.23
N PHE A 623 -18.09 10.60 3.22
CA PHE A 623 -16.67 10.28 3.25
C PHE A 623 -15.92 10.82 4.48
N CYS A 624 -16.11 12.10 4.84
CA CYS A 624 -15.44 12.69 5.99
C CYS A 624 -15.91 12.07 7.31
N GLU A 625 -17.20 11.76 7.44
CA GLU A 625 -17.77 11.10 8.62
C GLU A 625 -17.19 9.69 8.78
N ARG A 626 -17.13 8.92 7.69
CA ARG A 626 -16.55 7.57 7.71
C ARG A 626 -15.06 7.59 8.03
N MET A 627 -14.29 8.52 7.46
CA MET A 627 -12.86 8.63 7.76
C MET A 627 -12.61 9.03 9.22
N THR A 628 -13.44 9.91 9.78
CA THR A 628 -13.37 10.28 11.21
C THR A 628 -13.60 9.05 12.10
N GLU A 629 -14.68 8.31 11.85
CA GLU A 629 -15.01 7.10 12.60
C GLU A 629 -13.92 6.02 12.47
N LEU A 630 -13.39 5.83 11.26
CA LEU A 630 -12.33 4.88 10.98
C LEU A 630 -11.10 5.21 11.83
N LEU A 631 -10.63 6.45 11.79
CA LEU A 631 -9.44 6.88 12.51
C LEU A 631 -9.63 6.80 14.04
N GLN A 632 -10.79 7.23 14.55
CA GLN A 632 -11.10 7.15 15.99
C GLN A 632 -11.22 5.71 16.49
N THR A 633 -11.81 4.82 15.68
CA THR A 633 -11.93 3.40 16.03
C THR A 633 -10.55 2.74 16.13
N LEU A 634 -9.66 3.05 15.20
CA LEU A 634 -8.28 2.58 15.21
C LEU A 634 -7.49 3.18 16.38
N GLU A 635 -7.55 4.49 16.60
CA GLU A 635 -6.90 5.15 17.74
C GLU A 635 -7.30 4.53 19.07
N LYS A 636 -8.61 4.31 19.28
CA LYS A 636 -9.13 3.66 20.48
C LYS A 636 -8.61 2.23 20.66
N ALA A 637 -8.44 1.47 19.58
CA ALA A 637 -7.97 0.10 19.63
C ALA A 637 -6.45 0.00 19.85
N TYR A 638 -5.67 0.92 19.27
CA TYR A 638 -4.23 1.03 19.46
C TYR A 638 -3.83 1.74 20.76
N GLU A 639 -4.79 2.42 21.41
CA GLU A 639 -4.59 3.27 22.60
C GLU A 639 -3.56 4.39 22.39
N HIS A 640 -3.37 4.77 21.12
CA HIS A 640 -2.43 5.78 20.64
C HIS A 640 -3.03 6.41 19.37
N PRO A 641 -2.74 7.68 19.06
CA PRO A 641 -3.09 8.24 17.76
C PRO A 641 -2.55 7.36 16.64
N VAL A 642 -3.21 7.35 15.49
CA VAL A 642 -2.83 6.50 14.36
C VAL A 642 -2.67 7.34 13.10
N ASP A 643 -1.82 6.86 12.21
CA ASP A 643 -1.81 7.30 10.83
C ASP A 643 -2.05 6.13 9.87
N VAL A 644 -2.80 6.42 8.82
CA VAL A 644 -3.36 5.46 7.90
C VAL A 644 -3.15 5.96 6.48
N GLU A 645 -2.57 5.12 5.63
CA GLU A 645 -2.60 5.33 4.18
C GLU A 645 -3.79 4.59 3.59
N PHE A 646 -4.50 5.22 2.65
CA PHE A 646 -5.67 4.64 2.03
C PHE A 646 -5.85 5.06 0.57
N THR A 647 -6.64 4.27 -0.15
CA THR A 647 -7.18 4.64 -1.47
C THR A 647 -8.71 4.59 -1.44
N VAL A 648 -9.33 5.35 -2.33
CA VAL A 648 -10.78 5.41 -2.51
C VAL A 648 -11.10 4.97 -3.92
N ASN A 649 -11.80 3.84 -4.03
CA ASN A 649 -12.25 3.29 -5.29
C ASN A 649 -13.74 3.54 -5.47
N CYS A 650 -14.15 3.95 -6.66
CA CYS A 650 -15.52 4.37 -6.92
C CYS A 650 -16.32 3.23 -7.55
N ILE A 651 -17.54 3.04 -7.06
CA ILE A 651 -18.54 2.20 -7.69
C ILE A 651 -19.49 3.13 -8.44
N ILE A 652 -19.52 2.99 -9.76
CA ILE A 652 -20.32 3.85 -10.65
C ILE A 652 -21.65 3.21 -11.03
N SER A 653 -22.66 4.04 -11.29
CA SER A 653 -23.91 3.63 -11.94
C SER A 653 -23.74 3.47 -13.44
N GLU A 654 -24.73 2.89 -14.11
CA GLU A 654 -24.81 2.83 -15.58
C GLU A 654 -24.77 4.22 -16.23
N THR A 655 -25.21 5.26 -15.51
CA THR A 655 -25.15 6.66 -15.96
C THR A 655 -23.78 7.32 -15.79
N GLY A 656 -22.79 6.59 -15.26
CA GLY A 656 -21.44 7.09 -14.98
C GLY A 656 -21.32 7.96 -13.72
N ALA A 657 -22.38 8.05 -12.91
CA ALA A 657 -22.36 8.80 -11.65
C ALA A 657 -21.83 7.94 -10.50
N LEU A 658 -21.28 8.58 -9.47
CA LEU A 658 -20.89 7.89 -8.25
C LEU A 658 -22.13 7.28 -7.56
N LYS A 659 -22.16 5.95 -7.45
CA LYS A 659 -23.19 5.21 -6.71
C LYS A 659 -22.76 4.94 -5.27
N ASP A 660 -21.52 4.51 -5.09
CA ASP A 660 -20.91 4.22 -3.80
C ASP A 660 -19.38 4.29 -3.91
N TYR A 661 -18.65 4.16 -2.81
CA TYR A 661 -17.19 4.08 -2.80
C TYR A 661 -16.69 3.05 -1.79
N ARG A 662 -15.47 2.55 -2.03
CA ARG A 662 -14.77 1.63 -1.14
C ARG A 662 -13.46 2.22 -0.69
N ILE A 663 -13.13 2.02 0.58
CA ILE A 663 -11.88 2.46 1.18
C ILE A 663 -10.95 1.25 1.26
N ASN A 664 -9.78 1.30 0.62
CA ASN A 664 -8.75 0.30 0.83
C ASN A 664 -7.69 0.83 1.78
N LEU A 665 -7.43 0.11 2.87
CA LEU A 665 -6.35 0.43 3.81
C LEU A 665 -5.05 -0.16 3.28
N VAL A 666 -4.06 0.69 3.03
CA VAL A 666 -2.77 0.27 2.48
C VAL A 666 -1.61 0.40 3.47
N GLN A 667 -1.81 1.13 4.57
CA GLN A 667 -0.94 1.12 5.75
C GLN A 667 -1.74 1.59 6.98
N CYS A 668 -1.42 1.06 8.15
CA CYS A 668 -1.95 1.55 9.42
C CYS A 668 -0.89 1.35 10.49
N ARG A 669 -0.50 2.43 11.18
CA ARG A 669 0.52 2.38 12.23
C ARG A 669 0.17 3.27 13.41
N PRO A 670 0.59 2.89 14.64
CA PRO A 670 0.45 3.74 15.80
C PRO A 670 1.45 4.89 15.73
N PHE A 671 0.94 6.11 15.87
CA PHE A 671 1.71 7.33 16.01
C PHE A 671 2.18 7.45 17.47
N GLN A 672 3.46 7.15 17.72
CA GLN A 672 4.01 7.20 19.08
C GLN A 672 4.58 8.58 19.43
N VAL A 673 4.13 9.12 20.57
CA VAL A 673 4.73 10.27 21.26
C VAL A 673 5.95 9.75 22.03
N LYS A 674 7.18 10.02 21.56
CA LYS A 674 8.38 9.77 22.37
C LYS A 674 8.49 10.81 23.48
N LEU A 675 8.24 10.41 24.72
CA LEU A 675 8.72 11.12 25.90
C LEU A 675 10.25 10.94 25.95
N MET A 676 11.01 11.95 25.56
CA MET A 676 12.46 11.97 25.78
C MET A 676 12.71 12.17 27.28
N GLY A 677 12.99 11.08 27.98
CA GLY A 677 13.33 11.05 29.41
C GLY A 677 12.43 10.14 30.23
N SER A 678 13.02 9.27 31.04
CA SER A 678 12.29 8.51 32.07
C SER A 678 11.78 9.47 33.15
N GLY A 679 10.58 9.98 32.97
CA GLY A 679 9.93 10.86 33.93
C GLY A 679 8.62 11.32 33.34
N SER A 680 7.56 11.30 34.14
CA SER A 680 6.35 12.09 33.93
C SER A 680 6.67 13.45 33.28
N LEU A 681 5.80 13.95 32.38
CA LEU A 681 5.74 15.38 32.00
C LEU A 681 6.18 16.20 33.21
N GLY A 682 7.39 16.77 33.15
CA GLY A 682 8.00 17.38 34.32
C GLY A 682 7.03 18.42 34.88
N ILE A 683 6.80 18.40 36.18
CA ILE A 683 5.90 19.35 36.84
C ILE A 683 6.38 20.75 36.45
N LEU A 684 5.54 21.47 35.70
CA LEU A 684 5.78 22.88 35.38
C LEU A 684 5.94 23.62 36.72
N PRO A 685 7.01 24.40 36.94
CA PRO A 685 7.14 25.17 38.16
C PRO A 685 5.89 26.03 38.37
N SER A 686 5.33 26.03 39.58
CA SER A 686 4.09 26.75 39.89
C SER A 686 4.22 28.27 39.69
N GLU A 687 5.44 28.80 39.77
CA GLU A 687 5.77 30.19 39.46
C GLU A 687 7.15 30.27 38.78
N ILE A 688 7.23 30.98 37.66
CA ILE A 688 8.48 31.30 36.95
C ILE A 688 8.68 32.82 37.06
N ARG A 689 9.85 33.25 37.54
CA ARG A 689 10.19 34.68 37.62
C ARG A 689 10.21 35.29 36.23
N GLN A 690 9.72 36.52 36.07
CA GLN A 690 9.57 37.15 34.76
C GLN A 690 10.92 37.30 34.02
N GLU A 691 12.01 37.54 34.74
CA GLU A 691 13.37 37.60 34.20
C GLU A 691 13.94 36.24 33.77
N HIS A 692 13.35 35.13 34.22
CA HIS A 692 13.74 33.77 33.83
C HIS A 692 12.90 33.23 32.68
N LEU A 693 11.79 33.90 32.35
CA LEU A 693 10.92 33.53 31.25
C LEU A 693 11.45 34.12 29.93
N PHE A 694 11.79 33.26 28.99
CA PHE A 694 12.20 33.66 27.63
C PHE A 694 11.00 33.77 26.70
N LEU A 695 10.20 32.70 26.66
CA LEU A 695 9.07 32.57 25.76
C LEU A 695 7.90 31.88 26.48
N LYS A 696 6.68 32.42 26.30
CA LYS A 696 5.41 31.76 26.57
C LYS A 696 4.51 31.93 25.34
N SER A 697 3.89 30.85 24.87
CA SER A 697 2.98 30.91 23.72
C SER A 697 1.76 30.00 23.92
N ASP A 698 0.58 30.55 23.64
CA ASP A 698 -0.69 29.83 23.54
C ASP A 698 -1.10 29.70 22.05
N GLY A 699 -0.30 28.90 21.33
CA GLY A 699 -0.50 28.49 19.94
C GLY A 699 0.18 29.36 18.86
N PRO A 700 0.14 28.92 17.59
CA PRO A 700 0.13 27.52 17.13
C PRO A 700 1.43 26.80 17.48
N ILE A 701 1.33 25.63 18.13
CA ILE A 701 2.44 24.72 18.42
C ILE A 701 2.18 23.40 17.70
N VAL A 702 3.09 23.00 16.83
CA VAL A 702 2.90 21.85 15.93
C VAL A 702 4.10 20.92 16.07
N GLY A 703 3.86 19.66 16.40
CA GLY A 703 4.92 18.66 16.59
C GLY A 703 4.71 17.85 17.86
N ARG A 704 5.73 17.11 18.31
CA ARG A 704 5.65 16.31 19.54
C ARG A 704 5.77 17.19 20.79
N SER A 705 4.85 17.01 21.74
CA SER A 705 4.98 17.61 23.08
C SER A 705 6.33 17.20 23.69
N VAL A 706 7.07 18.18 24.21
CA VAL A 706 8.43 17.98 24.72
C VAL A 706 8.59 18.66 26.07
N ALA A 707 9.21 17.95 27.01
CA ALA A 707 9.70 18.51 28.26
C ALA A 707 11.18 18.14 28.38
N ALA A 708 12.06 19.02 27.92
CA ALA A 708 13.48 18.70 27.78
C ALA A 708 14.39 19.92 28.05
N PRO A 709 15.65 19.67 28.47
CA PRO A 709 16.65 20.73 28.51
C PRO A 709 17.01 21.17 27.09
N VAL A 710 17.09 22.49 26.88
CA VAL A 710 17.60 23.10 25.65
C VAL A 710 19.13 23.17 25.77
N GLY A 711 19.81 22.31 25.03
CA GLY A 711 21.27 22.25 24.98
C GLY A 711 21.86 23.49 24.32
N ARG A 712 21.23 23.95 23.23
CA ARG A 712 21.63 25.15 22.48
C ARG A 712 20.41 25.95 22.03
N LEU A 713 20.41 27.24 22.33
CA LEU A 713 19.48 28.22 21.80
C LEU A 713 20.21 29.08 20.75
N VAL A 714 19.70 29.12 19.53
CA VAL A 714 20.16 30.01 18.46
C VAL A 714 19.07 31.05 18.21
N TYR A 715 19.33 32.28 18.59
CA TYR A 715 18.39 33.40 18.50
C TYR A 715 18.83 34.40 17.43
N VAL A 716 17.92 34.75 16.53
CA VAL A 716 18.10 35.80 15.52
C VAL A 716 17.26 37.02 15.91
N SER A 717 17.90 38.18 16.08
CA SER A 717 17.19 39.42 16.43
C SER A 717 16.45 40.00 15.24
N SER A 718 15.14 40.28 15.38
CA SER A 718 14.31 40.87 14.33
C SER A 718 14.83 42.24 13.86
N GLN A 719 15.23 43.11 14.80
CA GLN A 719 15.70 44.45 14.50
C GLN A 719 17.03 44.43 13.73
N ALA A 720 18.00 43.66 14.23
CA ALA A 720 19.31 43.56 13.59
C ALA A 720 19.26 42.81 12.25
N TYR A 721 18.42 41.77 12.14
CA TYR A 721 18.22 41.03 10.89
C TYR A 721 17.64 41.93 9.78
N THR A 722 16.71 42.81 10.13
CA THR A 722 16.09 43.74 9.16
C THR A 722 17.11 44.71 8.58
N ALA A 723 18.11 45.13 9.36
CA ALA A 723 19.15 46.06 8.92
C ALA A 723 20.19 45.45 7.97
N LEU A 724 20.22 44.11 7.80
CA LEU A 724 21.16 43.42 6.92
C LEU A 724 20.77 43.55 5.43
N GLY A 725 21.77 43.62 4.55
CA GLY A 725 21.56 43.48 3.11
C GLY A 725 21.14 42.07 2.71
N GLU A 726 20.55 41.89 1.52
CA GLU A 726 20.06 40.57 1.06
C GLU A 726 21.16 39.51 1.02
N GLN A 727 22.37 39.84 0.55
CA GLN A 727 23.50 38.90 0.51
C GLN A 727 23.91 38.45 1.91
N ASP A 728 23.89 39.35 2.88
CA ASP A 728 24.22 39.06 4.28
C ASP A 728 23.16 38.17 4.93
N LYS A 729 21.88 38.33 4.57
CA LYS A 729 20.79 37.45 5.05
C LYS A 729 20.97 36.00 4.59
N TYR A 730 21.33 35.78 3.32
CA TYR A 730 21.65 34.43 2.81
C TYR A 730 22.94 33.85 3.41
N ALA A 731 23.94 34.70 3.69
CA ALA A 731 25.16 34.26 4.35
C ALA A 731 24.91 33.87 5.83
N LEU A 732 24.10 34.65 6.53
CA LEU A 732 23.66 34.36 7.90
C LEU A 732 22.87 33.04 7.97
N ALA A 733 21.94 32.79 7.05
CA ALA A 733 21.17 31.54 7.01
C ALA A 733 22.08 30.29 6.90
N ARG A 734 23.09 30.33 6.02
CA ARG A 734 24.09 29.27 5.90
C ARG A 734 24.93 29.10 7.17
N PHE A 735 25.26 30.21 7.83
CA PHE A 735 26.00 30.19 9.08
C PHE A 735 25.18 29.59 10.24
N ILE A 736 23.88 29.90 10.32
CA ILE A 736 22.95 29.27 11.27
C ILE A 736 22.99 27.75 11.13
N GLY A 737 22.95 27.22 9.89
CA GLY A 737 23.04 25.78 9.68
C GLY A 737 24.38 25.17 10.11
N GLN A 738 25.49 25.89 9.93
CA GLN A 738 26.79 25.44 10.45
C GLN A 738 26.82 25.40 11.98
N VAL A 739 26.27 26.41 12.64
CA VAL A 739 26.18 26.47 14.10
C VAL A 739 25.27 25.38 14.63
N ALA A 740 24.10 25.15 14.02
CA ALA A 740 23.17 24.10 14.44
C ALA A 740 23.81 22.70 14.44
N ARG A 741 24.68 22.41 13.47
CA ARG A 741 25.37 21.11 13.32
C ARG A 741 26.58 20.88 14.23
N ARG A 742 27.12 21.91 14.90
CA ARG A 742 28.28 21.74 15.79
C ARG A 742 27.88 20.93 17.03
N SER A 743 28.77 20.09 17.56
CA SER A 743 28.53 19.40 18.84
C SER A 743 28.26 20.42 19.95
N SER A 744 27.23 20.20 20.75
CA SER A 744 26.89 21.01 21.93
C SER A 744 27.71 20.59 23.15
N SER A 745 27.87 21.51 24.12
CA SER A 745 28.45 21.21 25.43
C SER A 745 27.65 20.14 26.21
N ARG A 746 26.35 19.99 25.91
CA ARG A 746 25.45 18.97 26.43
C ARG A 746 24.87 18.13 25.28
N PRO A 747 25.42 16.94 24.99
CA PRO A 747 24.99 16.11 23.86
C PRO A 747 23.56 15.58 23.98
N GLU A 748 22.97 15.58 25.19
CA GLU A 748 21.59 15.14 25.44
C GLU A 748 20.54 16.26 25.33
N GLY A 749 20.94 17.53 25.19
CA GLY A 749 20.01 18.67 25.13
C GLY A 749 19.56 19.01 23.70
N ILE A 750 18.35 19.53 23.55
CA ILE A 750 17.79 19.89 22.23
C ILE A 750 18.39 21.19 21.68
N VAL A 751 18.44 21.31 20.36
CA VAL A 751 18.78 22.53 19.62
C VAL A 751 17.49 23.26 19.25
N MET A 752 17.38 24.50 19.72
CA MET A 752 16.22 25.36 19.53
C MET A 752 16.62 26.59 18.71
N LEU A 753 15.94 26.79 17.57
CA LEU A 753 16.08 27.98 16.72
C LEU A 753 14.92 28.95 16.99
N VAL A 754 15.22 30.24 17.14
CA VAL A 754 14.21 31.28 17.35
C VAL A 754 14.56 32.49 16.49
N GLY A 755 13.63 32.99 15.68
CA GLY A 755 13.91 34.16 14.86
C GLY A 755 12.74 34.74 14.07
N PRO A 756 12.99 35.80 13.29
CA PRO A 756 11.94 36.60 12.68
C PRO A 756 11.36 36.00 11.40
N GLY A 757 10.04 36.14 11.26
CA GLY A 757 9.29 35.81 10.06
C GLY A 757 9.37 34.35 9.64
N ARG A 758 9.10 34.12 8.36
CA ARG A 758 9.08 32.79 7.75
C ARG A 758 10.49 32.24 7.55
N TRP A 759 10.81 31.14 8.20
CA TRP A 759 12.03 30.38 7.90
C TRP A 759 11.82 29.56 6.62
N GLY A 760 12.88 29.30 5.87
CA GLY A 760 12.77 28.57 4.60
C GLY A 760 12.11 29.32 3.46
N THR A 761 12.07 30.65 3.55
CA THR A 761 11.55 31.53 2.49
C THR A 761 12.60 31.76 1.39
N SER A 762 12.16 31.85 0.13
CA SER A 762 13.01 32.35 -0.97
C SER A 762 13.14 33.88 -0.98
N THR A 763 12.34 34.58 -0.17
CA THR A 763 12.28 36.05 -0.07
C THR A 763 12.76 36.51 1.33
N PRO A 764 14.03 36.93 1.50
CA PRO A 764 14.63 37.25 2.80
C PRO A 764 14.03 38.47 3.52
N SER A 765 13.21 39.27 2.82
CA SER A 765 12.45 40.36 3.43
C SER A 765 11.21 39.89 4.19
N MET A 766 10.86 38.59 4.12
CA MET A 766 9.73 37.97 4.82
C MET A 766 10.17 37.00 5.92
N GLY A 767 11.47 36.75 6.08
CA GLY A 767 12.03 35.88 7.12
C GLY A 767 13.41 35.32 6.75
N VAL A 768 13.83 34.23 7.40
CA VAL A 768 15.20 33.68 7.29
C VAL A 768 15.30 32.62 6.17
N PRO A 769 16.14 32.81 5.13
CA PRO A 769 16.21 31.92 3.97
C PRO A 769 17.12 30.70 4.23
N VAL A 770 16.85 29.92 5.27
CA VAL A 770 17.53 28.63 5.51
C VAL A 770 17.07 27.57 4.52
N SER A 771 17.95 26.64 4.13
CA SER A 771 17.54 25.44 3.43
C SER A 771 17.19 24.32 4.43
N PHE A 772 16.46 23.30 3.97
CA PHE A 772 16.19 22.10 4.76
C PHE A 772 17.47 21.44 5.32
N ASN A 773 18.51 21.33 4.49
CA ASN A 773 19.80 20.77 4.90
C ASN A 773 20.50 21.58 6.00
N ASP A 774 20.15 22.86 6.15
CA ASP A 774 20.71 23.71 7.19
C ASP A 774 20.18 23.38 8.57
N ILE A 775 18.92 22.94 8.67
CA ILE A 775 18.23 22.78 9.96
C ILE A 775 17.87 21.34 10.30
N LYS A 776 18.27 20.34 9.51
CA LYS A 776 17.93 18.92 9.73
C LYS A 776 18.30 18.32 11.10
N GLU A 777 19.23 18.93 11.84
CA GLU A 777 19.65 18.48 13.18
C GLU A 777 18.94 19.25 14.32
N VAL A 778 18.05 20.18 13.98
CA VAL A 778 17.30 21.03 14.91
C VAL A 778 16.05 20.29 15.37
N GLN A 779 15.71 20.38 16.66
CA GLN A 779 14.52 19.74 17.21
C GLN A 779 13.37 20.72 17.45
N VAL A 780 13.66 22.03 17.60
CA VAL A 780 12.65 23.05 17.84
C VAL A 780 12.90 24.28 16.96
N LEU A 781 11.87 24.71 16.21
CA LEU A 781 11.89 25.93 15.43
C LEU A 781 10.78 26.88 15.89
N VAL A 782 11.14 28.10 16.27
CA VAL A 782 10.21 29.14 16.70
C VAL A 782 10.27 30.31 15.73
N GLU A 783 9.16 30.54 15.04
CA GLU A 783 8.97 31.71 14.20
C GLU A 783 8.29 32.81 14.99
N LEU A 784 8.95 33.96 15.06
CA LEU A 784 8.38 35.18 15.61
C LEU A 784 7.67 35.90 14.46
N ALA A 785 6.36 36.12 14.58
CA ALA A 785 5.57 36.94 13.65
C ALA A 785 5.90 38.44 13.82
N LEU A 786 7.18 38.79 13.71
CA LEU A 786 7.76 40.10 14.00
C LEU A 786 8.98 40.35 13.08
N MET A 787 8.92 41.36 12.21
CA MET A 787 10.05 41.82 11.38
C MET A 787 10.53 43.22 11.80
N HIS A 788 9.69 44.26 11.64
CA HIS A 788 9.92 45.64 12.13
C HIS A 788 8.58 46.36 12.39
N GLU A 789 8.61 47.55 13.01
CA GLU A 789 7.40 48.35 13.31
C GLU A 789 6.49 48.47 12.07
N GLY A 790 5.31 47.84 12.15
CA GLY A 790 4.27 47.90 11.12
C GLY A 790 4.18 46.73 10.13
N LEU A 791 5.07 45.72 10.16
CA LEU A 791 4.98 44.55 9.26
C LEU A 791 4.94 43.23 10.04
N VAL A 792 3.75 42.59 10.05
CA VAL A 792 3.53 41.23 10.55
C VAL A 792 3.73 40.26 9.37
N PRO A 793 4.84 39.52 9.30
CA PRO A 793 5.05 38.54 8.23
C PRO A 793 4.11 37.34 8.39
N ASP A 794 3.78 36.67 7.28
CA ASP A 794 3.21 35.33 7.34
C ASP A 794 4.25 34.35 7.89
N VAL A 795 3.80 33.44 8.75
CA VAL A 795 4.58 32.33 9.29
C VAL A 795 4.53 31.12 8.34
N SER A 796 5.40 30.13 8.52
CA SER A 796 5.52 28.93 7.68
C SER A 796 4.29 28.02 7.71
N LEU A 797 3.37 28.24 8.65
CA LEU A 797 2.14 27.44 8.80
C LEU A 797 1.37 27.36 7.46
N GLY A 798 1.17 26.14 6.95
CA GLY A 798 0.49 25.89 5.68
C GLY A 798 1.37 25.96 4.43
N THR A 799 2.70 26.04 4.58
CA THR A 799 3.65 26.10 3.46
C THR A 799 4.40 24.79 3.25
N HIS A 800 5.04 24.60 2.09
CA HIS A 800 5.90 23.43 1.81
C HIS A 800 6.97 23.23 2.88
N PHE A 801 7.67 24.30 3.25
CA PHE A 801 8.72 24.26 4.26
C PHE A 801 8.23 23.78 5.63
N PHE A 802 7.01 24.14 6.02
CA PHE A 802 6.44 23.67 7.28
C PHE A 802 6.12 22.17 7.28
N ASN A 803 5.73 21.62 6.12
CA ASN A 803 5.59 20.17 6.01
C ASN A 803 6.94 19.48 6.27
N ASP A 804 8.04 20.02 5.74
CA ASP A 804 9.40 19.47 5.96
C ASP A 804 9.77 19.44 7.45
N LEU A 805 9.36 20.46 8.23
CA LEU A 805 9.55 20.50 9.69
C LEU A 805 8.79 19.36 10.40
N VAL A 806 7.55 19.11 9.99
CA VAL A 806 6.70 18.03 10.55
C VAL A 806 7.30 16.66 10.27
N GLU A 807 7.90 16.46 9.10
CA GLU A 807 8.52 15.18 8.71
C GLU A 807 9.76 14.83 9.53
N MET A 808 10.53 15.86 9.86
CA MET A 808 11.72 15.77 10.71
C MET A 808 11.40 15.63 12.19
N ASP A 809 10.10 15.59 12.55
CA ASP A 809 9.65 15.60 13.93
C ASP A 809 10.14 16.84 14.70
N MET A 810 10.35 17.96 13.99
CA MET A 810 10.71 19.22 14.61
C MET A 810 9.47 19.83 15.26
N LEU A 811 9.61 20.24 16.50
CA LEU A 811 8.59 21.00 17.20
C LEU A 811 8.60 22.45 16.71
N TYR A 812 7.53 22.86 16.05
CA TYR A 812 7.34 24.17 15.47
C TYR A 812 6.46 25.05 16.35
N PHE A 813 6.86 26.31 16.54
CA PHE A 813 6.08 27.35 17.20
C PHE A 813 5.88 28.53 16.24
N ALA A 814 4.64 29.00 16.12
CA ALA A 814 4.34 30.30 15.54
C ALA A 814 3.93 31.28 16.65
N VAL A 815 4.87 32.12 17.08
CA VAL A 815 4.66 33.05 18.19
C VAL A 815 4.22 34.40 17.65
N PHE A 816 3.12 34.92 18.21
CA PHE A 816 2.59 36.24 17.89
C PHE A 816 2.77 37.15 19.12
N PRO A 817 3.86 37.94 19.22
CA PRO A 817 4.16 38.71 20.43
C PRO A 817 3.12 39.77 20.81
N GLU A 818 2.35 40.25 19.83
CA GLU A 818 1.29 41.26 20.05
C GLU A 818 0.03 40.70 20.75
N ARG A 819 -0.09 39.38 20.88
CA ARG A 819 -1.23 38.76 21.59
C ARG A 819 -0.99 38.78 23.09
N ASN A 820 -1.96 39.26 23.85
CA ASN A 820 -1.88 39.42 25.32
C ASN A 820 -1.52 38.13 26.10
N GLU A 821 -1.75 36.95 25.53
CA GLU A 821 -1.49 35.66 26.19
C GLU A 821 -0.06 35.15 25.94
N ASN A 822 0.63 35.71 24.95
CA ASN A 822 2.00 35.37 24.61
C ASN A 822 2.99 36.29 25.34
N VAL A 823 4.16 35.74 25.70
CA VAL A 823 5.27 36.51 26.27
C VAL A 823 6.51 36.20 25.45
N PHE A 824 7.14 37.24 24.92
CA PHE A 824 8.48 37.16 24.34
C PHE A 824 9.36 38.21 25.02
N ASN A 825 10.39 37.77 25.74
CA ASN A 825 11.24 38.65 26.53
C ASN A 825 12.60 38.80 25.84
N GLU A 826 12.78 39.81 24.99
CA GLU A 826 14.06 40.03 24.30
C GLU A 826 15.20 40.39 25.27
N ALA A 827 14.89 41.06 26.38
CA ALA A 827 15.85 41.38 27.44
C ALA A 827 16.39 40.12 28.16
N PHE A 828 15.70 38.98 28.03
CA PHE A 828 16.16 37.69 28.54
C PHE A 828 17.53 37.31 27.99
N ILE A 829 17.82 37.56 26.71
CA ILE A 829 19.06 37.15 26.07
C ILE A 829 20.28 37.78 26.77
N GLN A 830 20.20 39.08 27.08
CA GLN A 830 21.26 39.78 27.83
C GLN A 830 21.38 39.26 29.26
N TYR A 831 20.25 39.01 29.93
CA TYR A 831 20.25 38.47 31.29
C TYR A 831 20.83 37.05 31.37
N ALA A 832 20.39 36.15 30.50
CA ALA A 832 20.77 34.74 30.46
C ALA A 832 22.24 34.54 30.09
N SER A 833 22.83 35.44 29.27
CA SER A 833 24.26 35.41 28.94
C SER A 833 25.20 35.54 30.15
N ARG A 834 24.69 35.95 31.33
CA ARG A 834 25.44 35.99 32.59
C ARG A 834 25.60 34.63 33.26
N PHE A 835 24.77 33.65 32.87
CA PHE A 835 24.69 32.33 33.49
C PHE A 835 24.94 31.19 32.50
N LEU A 836 24.59 31.40 31.23
CA LEU A 836 24.77 30.46 30.13
C LEU A 836 26.07 30.75 29.38
N HIS A 837 26.60 29.74 28.67
CA HIS A 837 27.77 29.92 27.83
C HIS A 837 27.37 30.63 26.53
N LEU A 838 27.89 31.84 26.31
CA LEU A 838 27.73 32.60 25.08
C LEU A 838 28.76 32.12 24.05
N VAL A 839 28.30 31.55 22.93
CA VAL A 839 29.17 31.13 21.83
C VAL A 839 29.34 32.30 20.86
N PRO A 840 30.52 32.94 20.77
CA PRO A 840 30.72 34.06 19.86
C PRO A 840 30.71 33.59 18.41
N PRO A 841 30.07 34.33 17.48
CA PRO A 841 30.20 34.02 16.06
C PRO A 841 31.64 34.26 15.60
N GLU A 842 32.21 33.33 14.81
CA GLU A 842 33.58 33.43 14.28
C GLU A 842 33.79 34.67 13.39
N ASN A 843 32.70 35.20 12.82
CA ASN A 843 32.69 36.44 12.08
C ASN A 843 31.94 37.52 12.87
N GLY A 844 32.64 38.59 13.25
CA GLY A 844 32.09 39.70 14.03
C GLY A 844 30.93 40.43 13.33
N LEU A 845 30.75 40.23 12.02
CA LEU A 845 29.62 40.76 11.24
C LEU A 845 28.26 40.23 11.73
N TRP A 846 28.21 39.03 12.33
CA TRP A 846 26.96 38.42 12.82
C TRP A 846 26.66 38.74 14.29
N ALA A 847 27.60 39.34 15.03
CA ALA A 847 27.50 39.51 16.48
C ALA A 847 26.28 40.35 16.93
N SER A 848 25.79 41.23 16.06
CA SER A 848 24.58 42.02 16.33
C SER A 848 23.27 41.31 15.97
N ALA A 849 23.31 40.33 15.05
CA ALA A 849 22.10 39.68 14.51
C ALA A 849 21.85 38.27 15.05
N LEU A 850 22.89 37.55 15.46
CA LEU A 850 22.83 36.17 15.92
C LEU A 850 23.42 36.04 17.32
N THR A 851 22.65 35.44 18.23
CA THR A 851 23.11 35.07 19.57
C THR A 851 22.96 33.57 19.77
N VAL A 852 24.01 32.92 20.28
CA VAL A 852 24.02 31.48 20.54
C VAL A 852 24.34 31.25 22.02
N LEU A 853 23.39 30.66 22.74
CA LEU A 853 23.51 30.35 24.16
C LEU A 853 23.48 28.84 24.38
N GLU A 854 24.38 28.35 25.22
CA GLU A 854 24.44 26.93 25.60
C GLU A 854 24.24 26.74 27.10
N SER A 855 23.47 25.72 27.45
CA SER A 855 23.28 25.30 28.84
C SER A 855 24.61 24.83 29.45
N THR A 856 24.78 25.11 30.74
CA THR A 856 25.94 24.71 31.55
C THR A 856 25.50 23.81 32.71
N ASP A 857 26.45 23.26 33.47
CA ASP A 857 26.12 22.46 34.66
C ASP A 857 25.45 23.28 35.78
N GLN A 858 25.65 24.61 35.79
CA GLN A 858 25.15 25.51 36.84
C GLN A 858 23.82 26.19 36.47
N ALA A 859 23.54 26.34 35.17
CA ALA A 859 22.33 26.97 34.67
C ALA A 859 21.90 26.31 33.37
N GLU A 860 20.63 25.94 33.27
CA GLU A 860 20.07 25.26 32.09
C GLU A 860 18.81 25.95 31.59
N LEU A 861 18.65 25.99 30.27
CA LEU A 861 17.40 26.32 29.62
C LEU A 861 16.50 25.08 29.59
N ARG A 862 15.22 25.25 29.91
CA ARG A 862 14.19 24.21 29.77
C ARG A 862 13.12 24.65 28.81
N LEU A 863 12.64 23.71 28.01
CA LEU A 863 11.43 23.84 27.21
C LEU A 863 10.38 22.87 27.76
N PHE A 864 9.21 23.41 28.05
CA PHE A 864 7.99 22.65 28.24
C PHE A 864 7.04 23.04 27.11
N ALA A 865 6.62 22.09 26.28
CA ALA A 865 5.68 22.32 25.21
C ALA A 865 4.67 21.19 25.18
N ASP A 866 3.40 21.56 25.28
CA ASP A 866 2.26 20.70 25.11
C ASP A 866 1.55 21.10 23.80
N ALA A 867 1.81 20.35 22.74
CA ALA A 867 1.17 20.56 21.45
C ALA A 867 -0.33 20.25 21.51
N THR A 868 -0.78 19.35 22.40
CA THR A 868 -2.21 19.04 22.57
C THR A 868 -2.94 20.21 23.21
N ALA A 869 -2.36 20.79 24.26
CA ALA A 869 -2.91 21.97 24.92
C ALA A 869 -2.60 23.29 24.17
N GLN A 870 -1.83 23.23 23.07
CA GLN A 870 -1.31 24.40 22.34
C GLN A 870 -0.53 25.38 23.24
N HIS A 871 0.14 24.86 24.27
CA HIS A 871 0.80 25.66 25.31
C HIS A 871 2.30 25.37 25.38
N GLY A 872 3.14 26.41 25.38
CA GLY A 872 4.58 26.21 25.50
C GLY A 872 5.30 27.33 26.24
N ILE A 873 6.31 26.94 27.02
CA ILE A 873 7.11 27.80 27.89
C ILE A 873 8.59 27.42 27.78
N CYS A 874 9.45 28.41 27.50
CA CYS A 874 10.89 28.29 27.60
C CYS A 874 11.42 29.22 28.71
N TYR A 875 12.19 28.66 29.64
CA TYR A 875 12.67 29.37 30.83
C TYR A 875 14.05 28.91 31.30
N LEU A 876 14.72 29.78 32.05
CA LEU A 876 16.01 29.50 32.69
C LEU A 876 15.82 28.87 34.07
N VAL A 877 16.61 27.84 34.36
CA VAL A 877 16.75 27.25 35.70
C VAL A 877 18.20 27.42 36.15
N THR A 878 18.41 28.12 37.27
CA THR A 878 19.73 28.26 37.90
C THR A 878 19.80 27.37 39.14
N GLN A 879 20.86 26.58 39.30
CA GLN A 879 21.07 25.86 40.54
C GLN A 879 21.49 26.85 41.64
N SER A 880 20.72 26.93 42.73
CA SER A 880 21.13 27.68 43.92
C SER A 880 22.40 27.05 44.51
N PRO A 881 23.47 27.81 44.78
CA PRO A 881 24.64 27.27 45.45
C PRO A 881 24.28 26.96 46.91
N GLY A 882 23.85 25.72 47.19
CA GLY A 882 23.52 25.33 48.57
C GLY A 882 22.65 24.09 48.80
N GLN A 883 22.12 23.41 47.79
CA GLN A 883 21.45 22.12 48.01
C GLN A 883 22.25 20.99 47.38
N ALA A 884 23.05 20.34 48.23
CA ALA A 884 23.70 19.09 47.91
C ALA A 884 22.65 18.07 47.45
N SER A 885 22.95 17.41 46.33
CA SER A 885 22.22 16.24 45.83
C SER A 885 22.03 15.25 46.97
N PRO A 886 20.80 14.80 47.31
CA PRO A 886 20.66 13.57 48.06
C PRO A 886 21.14 12.46 47.11
N LEU A 887 22.22 11.82 47.51
CA LEU A 887 22.69 10.56 46.93
C LEU A 887 21.51 9.57 46.82
N GLN A 888 21.54 8.83 45.70
CA GLN A 888 20.69 7.69 45.37
C GLN A 888 20.40 6.76 46.57
N PRO A 889 19.25 6.08 46.51
CA PRO A 889 19.30 4.67 46.09
C PRO A 889 18.54 4.39 44.79
#